data_AF-A0A3M7I8T5-F1
#
_entry.id   AF-A0A3M7I8T5-F1
#
_cell.length_a   1.000
_cell.length_b   1.000
_cell.length_c   1.000
_cell.angle_alpha   90.00
_cell.angle_beta   90.00
_cell.angle_gamma   90.00
#
_symmetry.space_group_name_H-M   'P 1'
#
loop_
_entity.id
_entity.type
_entity.pdbx_description
1 polymer ?
#
loop_
_entity_poly.entity_id
_entity_poly.type
_entity_poly.pdbx_seq_one_letter_code
_entity_poly.pdbx_strand_id
1 'polypeptide(L)'
;TIFYNKRELALRTGYFFSAAAISSAVGGLVAYGIGEGMDGTAGWRAWRWILLINGAATAVTAPFVPFILPGSVEKAKFLTEQDRKDLLWLRTSEVGQTASGQDLQKKDVMDGVKDWKTYAYGLAQFCSHLMLYSFSVFLPTVISRLGEFDRGESNALTVPVFALGAIVYIISCWASDRLQVRGPFTMGAFVVAIVGYAMLISNGDVAVKFAGTFIVACGCYTSVGLGFAWLASNNPRYGKRAYASGMQITIGNSAGVAAPFLFADSTEPRFIPGYSASIATLAVGMCIHAALSYWFHKQNKNRAAGKEDWKMEGKTPEEVADMGDLNPIAFNANGGMLAARPSGSQSPTTRCDAGPATGPSFMNVQFQNHSHCTYNSGDVKDITSFYECSYSRTRMRRLRAYLDSRRTELTRVSYSRLDQEGQVDFILLKKYIDRQLEALDASQERNAELEPYLEPFALKLIELLEERQRVAPTAGQRAAGILSTACQDVEAKRAAVKDGHRRCHSGKERLAVYRALGILHELHRLFEEWIGFYQGYDPEFTWWVVAPCKQLLRLLPQLSNSFKENLLGILPGEKDAIIGQPAGGRAILNDLDEQFIAYTPEELIQVAEQEYAWCEAETVKASNDLGYDQDWKSALEHVKNLYVRPGQQTHLVRELAEEAIDYVKKHDMVTIPQVAAECWKTDMMSPERQKENPFFLGGERIIVSYPTDTMSHEDKLMSMRGNSRPFSRSTVFHELVPGHHLQYHMIKRYRSYRSLFSTPFWMEGWAFYWELILWDRGFASTPEDKIGMLFWRMHRCARIIFNLKFHLGEMTPQECVEYLVAKVGHERATAEGEVRRSFGGNYSPLYQAGYMLGALQFYALRKEIVDAGGMTEKRFHDRILKEGEMPIELLRSLLHERPLKREHRASWRFYDV
;
A
#
# COMPACT_ATOMS: atom_id res chain seq x y z
N THR A 1 -22.82 9.12 -10.45
CA THR A 1 -22.76 8.16 -11.58
C THR A 1 -21.94 8.67 -12.76
N ILE A 2 -21.82 9.99 -12.98
CA ILE A 2 -21.13 10.56 -14.15
C ILE A 2 -19.59 10.29 -14.14
N PHE A 3 -18.98 10.18 -12.96
CA PHE A 3 -17.53 10.06 -12.77
C PHE A 3 -17.01 8.62 -12.59
N TYR A 4 -17.89 7.61 -12.53
CA TYR A 4 -17.50 6.27 -12.10
C TYR A 4 -18.02 5.19 -13.06
N ASN A 5 -17.18 4.19 -13.31
CA ASN A 5 -17.53 2.99 -14.07
C ASN A 5 -18.57 2.13 -13.31
N LYS A 6 -19.24 1.21 -14.00
CA LYS A 6 -20.21 0.29 -13.37
C LYS A 6 -19.58 -0.67 -12.37
N ARG A 7 -18.26 -0.88 -12.44
CA ARG A 7 -17.54 -1.84 -11.61
C ARG A 7 -17.26 -1.31 -10.20
N GLU A 8 -17.23 0.00 -10.02
CA GLU A 8 -16.91 0.68 -8.76
C GLU A 8 -18.09 1.49 -8.21
N LEU A 9 -19.24 1.44 -8.91
CA LEU A 9 -20.37 2.32 -8.61
C LEU A 9 -20.94 2.09 -7.21
N ALA A 10 -20.97 0.85 -6.70
CA ALA A 10 -21.56 0.56 -5.41
C ALA A 10 -20.71 1.10 -4.26
N LEU A 11 -19.40 0.93 -4.30
CA LEU A 11 -18.47 1.42 -3.29
C LEU A 11 -18.44 2.94 -3.23
N ARG A 12 -18.44 3.62 -4.39
CA ARG A 12 -18.46 5.09 -4.45
C ARG A 12 -19.77 5.67 -3.93
N THR A 13 -20.89 5.02 -4.28
CA THR A 13 -22.20 5.35 -3.70
C THR A 13 -22.24 5.02 -2.20
N GLY A 14 -21.53 3.96 -1.81
CA GLY A 14 -21.26 3.54 -0.43
C GLY A 14 -20.71 4.65 0.42
N TYR A 15 -19.61 5.28 -0.01
CA TYR A 15 -18.99 6.39 0.70
C TYR A 15 -19.93 7.59 0.90
N PHE A 16 -20.73 7.90 -0.12
CA PHE A 16 -21.72 8.97 -0.02
C PHE A 16 -22.83 8.61 0.99
N PHE A 17 -23.42 7.42 0.87
CA PHE A 17 -24.51 7.01 1.76
C PHE A 17 -24.05 6.69 3.19
N SER A 18 -22.78 6.32 3.40
CA SER A 18 -22.24 6.13 4.75
C SER A 18 -22.17 7.43 5.54
N ALA A 19 -22.09 8.58 4.88
CA ALA A 19 -22.19 9.87 5.56
C ALA A 19 -23.55 10.05 6.27
N ALA A 20 -24.63 9.48 5.72
CA ALA A 20 -25.94 9.50 6.39
C ALA A 20 -25.96 8.62 7.65
N ALA A 21 -25.31 7.46 7.61
CA ALA A 21 -25.15 6.58 8.79
C ALA A 21 -24.29 7.24 9.87
N ILE A 22 -23.17 7.86 9.49
CA ILE A 22 -22.29 8.61 10.40
C ILE A 22 -23.03 9.81 10.98
N SER A 23 -23.78 10.54 10.16
CA SER A 23 -24.61 11.65 10.63
C SER A 23 -25.68 11.19 11.62
N SER A 24 -26.22 9.98 11.46
CA SER A 24 -27.18 9.40 12.42
C SER A 24 -26.51 9.07 13.75
N ALA A 25 -25.26 8.60 13.73
CA ALA A 25 -24.47 8.37 14.94
C ALA A 25 -24.12 9.67 15.68
N VAL A 26 -23.66 10.69 14.96
CA VAL A 26 -23.22 11.97 15.56
C VAL A 26 -24.41 12.87 15.92
N GLY A 27 -25.49 12.83 15.14
CA GLY A 27 -26.65 13.71 15.32
C GLY A 27 -27.33 13.56 16.68
N GLY A 28 -27.42 12.34 17.21
CA GLY A 28 -27.99 12.10 18.55
C GLY A 28 -27.17 12.75 19.67
N LEU A 29 -25.84 12.73 19.56
CA LEU A 29 -24.93 13.36 20.54
C LEU A 29 -24.99 14.89 20.46
N VAL A 30 -25.04 15.45 19.25
CA VAL A 30 -25.18 16.91 19.06
C VAL A 30 -26.54 17.39 19.59
N ALA A 31 -27.61 16.65 19.33
CA ALA A 31 -28.94 16.95 19.85
C ALA A 31 -28.97 16.88 21.38
N TYR A 32 -28.30 15.90 21.99
CA TYR A 32 -28.15 15.82 23.45
C TYR A 32 -27.36 17.01 24.02
N GLY A 33 -26.21 17.35 23.43
CA GLY A 33 -25.38 18.45 23.92
C GLY A 33 -26.06 19.82 23.84
N ILE A 34 -26.81 20.09 22.77
CA ILE A 34 -27.63 21.31 22.66
C ILE A 34 -28.84 21.23 23.60
N GLY A 35 -29.44 20.05 23.72
CA GLY A 35 -30.56 19.76 24.62
C GLY A 35 -30.28 20.13 26.06
N GLU A 36 -29.17 19.65 26.62
CA GLU A 36 -28.77 19.91 28.01
C GLU A 36 -28.13 21.29 28.19
N GLY A 37 -27.33 21.76 27.21
CA GLY A 37 -26.52 22.96 27.37
C GLY A 37 -27.19 24.27 26.98
N MET A 38 -28.27 24.24 26.17
CA MET A 38 -28.86 25.46 25.59
C MET A 38 -30.37 25.60 25.84
N ASP A 39 -31.00 24.73 26.64
CA ASP A 39 -32.40 24.91 27.00
C ASP A 39 -32.58 26.16 27.87
N GLY A 40 -33.50 27.04 27.47
CA GLY A 40 -33.73 28.34 28.14
C GLY A 40 -32.74 29.44 27.76
N THR A 41 -31.68 29.13 27.01
CA THR A 41 -30.73 30.15 26.53
C THR A 41 -31.43 31.11 25.56
N ALA A 42 -31.28 32.41 25.79
CA ALA A 42 -31.99 33.50 25.10
C ALA A 42 -33.54 33.35 25.10
N GLY A 43 -34.11 32.65 26.09
CA GLY A 43 -35.55 32.41 26.19
C GLY A 43 -36.09 31.40 25.19
N TRP A 44 -35.23 30.65 24.49
CA TRP A 44 -35.63 29.64 23.52
C TRP A 44 -35.50 28.24 24.11
N ARG A 45 -36.44 27.37 23.73
CA ARG A 45 -36.32 25.92 24.01
C ARG A 45 -35.25 25.31 23.12
N ALA A 46 -34.53 24.31 23.63
CA ALA A 46 -33.39 23.70 22.95
C ALA A 46 -33.66 23.24 21.51
N TRP A 47 -34.87 22.73 21.20
CA TRP A 47 -35.22 22.30 19.83
C TRP A 47 -35.12 23.43 18.79
N ARG A 48 -35.34 24.70 19.18
CA ARG A 48 -35.18 25.86 18.29
C ARG A 48 -33.72 26.08 17.95
N TRP A 49 -32.83 25.90 18.93
CA TRP A 49 -31.39 25.98 18.74
C TRP A 49 -30.87 24.87 17.84
N ILE A 50 -31.38 23.64 18.00
CA ILE A 50 -31.04 22.51 17.11
C ILE A 50 -31.38 22.85 15.64
N LEU A 51 -32.58 23.38 15.39
CA LEU A 51 -32.98 23.78 14.03
C LEU A 51 -32.16 24.95 13.50
N LEU A 52 -31.90 25.98 14.32
CA LEU A 52 -31.14 27.15 13.92
C LEU A 52 -29.68 26.79 13.59
N ILE A 53 -29.00 26.04 14.46
CA ILE A 53 -27.57 25.73 14.30
C ILE A 53 -27.36 24.84 13.07
N ASN A 54 -28.13 23.74 12.94
CA ASN A 54 -28.02 22.84 11.80
C ASN A 54 -28.50 23.49 10.49
N GLY A 55 -29.57 24.28 10.57
CA GLY A 55 -30.12 25.03 9.44
C GLY A 55 -29.17 26.13 8.95
N ALA A 56 -28.54 26.87 9.86
CA ALA A 56 -27.59 27.93 9.53
C ALA A 56 -26.34 27.38 8.84
N ALA A 57 -25.77 26.28 9.33
CA ALA A 57 -24.64 25.62 8.67
C ALA A 57 -24.99 25.20 7.23
N THR A 58 -26.20 24.68 7.02
CA THR A 58 -26.70 24.31 5.69
C THR A 58 -26.94 25.54 4.81
N ALA A 59 -27.54 26.60 5.36
CA ALA A 59 -27.81 27.85 4.65
C ALA A 59 -26.53 28.58 4.22
N VAL A 60 -25.49 28.53 5.05
CA VAL A 60 -24.16 29.11 4.74
C VAL A 60 -23.45 28.30 3.66
N THR A 61 -23.54 26.97 3.70
CA THR A 61 -22.83 26.10 2.74
C THR A 61 -23.53 26.00 1.38
N ALA A 62 -24.87 26.05 1.34
CA ALA A 62 -25.65 25.85 0.13
C ALA A 62 -25.28 26.78 -1.06
N PRO A 63 -25.04 28.11 -0.87
CA PRO A 63 -24.62 28.99 -1.96
C PRO A 63 -23.30 28.60 -2.62
N PHE A 64 -22.40 27.92 -1.90
CA PHE A 64 -21.09 27.52 -2.44
C PHE A 64 -21.15 26.23 -3.26
N VAL A 65 -22.16 25.38 -3.04
CA VAL A 65 -22.26 24.06 -3.70
C VAL A 65 -22.24 24.14 -5.23
N PRO A 66 -22.99 25.03 -5.91
CA PRO A 66 -22.96 25.16 -7.37
C PRO A 66 -21.59 25.58 -7.93
N PHE A 67 -20.76 26.24 -7.12
CA PHE A 67 -19.43 26.71 -7.54
C PHE A 67 -18.34 25.65 -7.32
N ILE A 68 -18.55 24.73 -6.36
CA ILE A 68 -17.60 23.69 -5.98
C ILE A 68 -17.84 22.39 -6.77
N LEU A 69 -19.11 21.96 -6.91
CA LEU A 69 -19.45 20.69 -7.55
C LEU A 69 -19.55 20.80 -9.07
N PRO A 70 -18.75 20.06 -9.85
CA PRO A 70 -18.84 20.11 -11.30
C PRO A 70 -20.01 19.29 -11.85
N GLY A 71 -20.71 19.85 -12.83
CA GLY A 71 -21.85 19.21 -13.49
C GLY A 71 -21.50 18.17 -14.57
N SER A 72 -20.21 18.01 -14.92
CA SER A 72 -19.73 17.09 -15.95
C SER A 72 -18.24 16.82 -15.73
N VAL A 73 -17.69 15.74 -16.29
CA VAL A 73 -16.26 15.42 -16.20
C VAL A 73 -15.42 16.54 -16.82
N GLU A 74 -15.87 17.04 -17.98
CA GLU A 74 -15.29 18.11 -18.77
C GLU A 74 -15.18 19.43 -17.99
N LYS A 75 -16.14 19.72 -17.11
CA LYS A 75 -16.20 20.95 -16.30
C LYS A 75 -15.60 20.79 -14.90
N ALA A 76 -15.03 19.63 -14.58
CA ALA A 76 -14.45 19.34 -13.27
C ALA A 76 -13.11 20.06 -13.08
N LYS A 77 -13.17 21.24 -12.45
CA LYS A 77 -11.99 22.08 -12.20
C LYS A 77 -10.93 21.42 -11.31
N PHE A 78 -11.33 20.47 -10.46
CA PHE A 78 -10.40 19.72 -9.60
C PHE A 78 -9.68 18.57 -10.32
N LEU A 79 -10.14 18.20 -11.52
CA LEU A 79 -9.49 17.19 -12.35
C LEU A 79 -8.50 17.86 -13.31
N THR A 80 -7.34 17.25 -13.51
CA THR A 80 -6.43 17.68 -14.58
C THR A 80 -7.08 17.42 -15.94
N GLU A 81 -6.63 18.11 -16.99
CA GLU A 81 -7.18 17.89 -18.32
C GLU A 81 -7.02 16.44 -18.79
N GLN A 82 -5.93 15.79 -18.39
CA GLN A 82 -5.69 14.37 -18.66
C GLN A 82 -6.67 13.48 -17.88
N ASP A 83 -6.89 13.74 -16.58
CA ASP A 83 -7.87 12.99 -15.79
C ASP A 83 -9.28 13.08 -16.41
N ARG A 84 -9.65 14.26 -16.95
CA ARG A 84 -10.93 14.43 -17.64
C ARG A 84 -11.00 13.54 -18.87
N LYS A 85 -9.95 13.53 -19.70
CA LYS A 85 -9.86 12.69 -20.90
C LYS A 85 -9.87 11.20 -20.57
N ASP A 86 -9.11 10.77 -19.56
CA ASP A 86 -9.06 9.37 -19.14
C ASP A 86 -10.39 8.89 -18.58
N LEU A 87 -11.07 9.71 -17.76
CA LEU A 87 -12.41 9.39 -17.27
C LEU A 87 -13.44 9.37 -18.40
N LEU A 88 -13.34 10.27 -19.39
CA LEU A 88 -14.18 10.23 -20.58
C LEU A 88 -13.92 8.99 -21.42
N TRP A 89 -12.67 8.60 -21.60
CA TRP A 89 -12.28 7.40 -22.34
C TRP A 89 -12.74 6.12 -21.63
N LEU A 90 -12.49 6.00 -20.32
CA LEU A 90 -12.97 4.89 -19.50
C LEU A 90 -14.49 4.75 -19.57
N ARG A 91 -15.21 5.88 -19.56
CA ARG A 91 -16.67 5.90 -19.68
C ARG A 91 -17.12 5.50 -21.08
N THR A 92 -16.62 6.13 -22.13
CA THR A 92 -17.02 5.86 -23.53
C THR A 92 -16.65 4.45 -23.98
N SER A 93 -15.68 3.82 -23.32
CA SER A 93 -15.32 2.42 -23.54
C SER A 93 -16.33 1.41 -22.96
N GLU A 94 -17.27 1.83 -22.11
CA GLU A 94 -18.35 0.94 -21.63
C GLU A 94 -19.51 0.85 -22.64
N VAL A 95 -20.01 -0.36 -22.82
CA VAL A 95 -21.18 -0.62 -23.69
C VAL A 95 -22.41 0.17 -23.21
N GLY A 96 -23.02 0.89 -24.14
CA GLY A 96 -24.16 1.76 -23.90
C GLY A 96 -23.81 3.16 -23.37
N GLN A 97 -22.53 3.53 -23.33
CA GLN A 97 -22.05 4.90 -23.06
C GLN A 97 -21.72 5.65 -24.36
N THR A 98 -22.59 5.57 -25.37
CA THR A 98 -22.46 6.35 -26.60
C THR A 98 -22.75 7.83 -26.33
N ALA A 99 -22.25 8.71 -27.20
CA ALA A 99 -22.47 10.16 -27.09
C ALA A 99 -23.98 10.50 -27.06
N SER A 100 -24.76 9.92 -27.99
CA SER A 100 -26.22 10.05 -28.04
C SER A 100 -26.93 9.50 -26.80
N GLY A 101 -26.42 8.41 -26.22
CA GLY A 101 -26.96 7.77 -25.03
C GLY A 101 -26.74 8.54 -23.72
N GLN A 102 -25.90 9.59 -23.73
CA GLN A 102 -25.68 10.47 -22.58
C GLN A 102 -26.54 11.73 -22.60
N ASP A 103 -27.18 12.04 -23.71
CA ASP A 103 -28.16 13.12 -23.78
C ASP A 103 -29.51 12.72 -23.17
N LEU A 104 -30.24 13.71 -22.67
CA LEU A 104 -31.59 13.50 -22.16
C LEU A 104 -32.57 13.35 -23.33
N GLN A 105 -32.77 12.13 -23.80
CA GLN A 105 -33.71 11.85 -24.88
C GLN A 105 -35.09 11.49 -24.33
N LYS A 106 -36.14 12.15 -24.86
CA LYS A 106 -37.53 11.88 -24.48
C LYS A 106 -37.91 10.40 -24.63
N LYS A 107 -37.40 9.74 -25.67
CA LYS A 107 -37.60 8.30 -25.92
C LYS A 107 -37.12 7.46 -24.74
N ASP A 108 -35.89 7.68 -24.28
CA ASP A 108 -35.29 6.96 -23.16
C ASP A 108 -36.07 7.14 -21.86
N VAL A 109 -36.57 8.36 -21.62
CA VAL A 109 -37.44 8.64 -20.47
C VAL A 109 -38.73 7.81 -20.58
N MET A 110 -39.36 7.76 -21.76
CA MET A 110 -40.59 6.96 -21.95
C MET A 110 -40.33 5.46 -21.86
N ASP A 111 -39.16 4.99 -22.27
CA ASP A 111 -38.73 3.61 -22.05
C ASP A 111 -38.61 3.32 -20.55
N GLY A 112 -38.13 4.28 -19.75
CA GLY A 112 -38.11 4.19 -18.29
C GLY A 112 -39.51 4.18 -17.65
N VAL A 113 -40.45 4.99 -18.17
CA VAL A 113 -41.86 5.02 -17.73
C VAL A 113 -42.55 3.68 -18.01
N LYS A 114 -42.25 3.04 -19.14
CA LYS A 114 -42.88 1.76 -19.53
C LYS A 114 -42.18 0.55 -18.92
N ASP A 115 -41.00 0.72 -18.33
CA ASP A 115 -40.22 -0.38 -17.78
C ASP A 115 -40.73 -0.80 -16.41
N TRP A 116 -41.35 -1.97 -16.34
CA TRP A 116 -41.84 -2.56 -15.10
C TRP A 116 -40.73 -2.70 -14.04
N LYS A 117 -39.46 -2.88 -14.46
CA LYS A 117 -38.31 -3.00 -13.54
C LYS A 117 -38.15 -1.73 -12.71
N THR A 118 -38.42 -0.56 -13.27
CA THR A 118 -38.36 0.73 -12.55
C THR A 118 -39.26 0.71 -11.33
N TYR A 119 -40.49 0.23 -11.48
CA TYR A 119 -41.46 0.16 -10.38
C TYR A 119 -41.17 -0.99 -9.42
N ALA A 120 -40.66 -2.12 -9.91
CA ALA A 120 -40.21 -3.21 -9.06
C ALA A 120 -39.06 -2.75 -8.14
N TYR A 121 -38.06 -2.06 -8.67
CA TYR A 121 -37.00 -1.43 -7.88
C TYR A 121 -37.55 -0.38 -6.92
N GLY A 122 -38.49 0.47 -7.36
CA GLY A 122 -39.13 1.47 -6.50
C GLY A 122 -39.88 0.86 -5.31
N LEU A 123 -40.70 -0.17 -5.55
CA LEU A 123 -41.44 -0.87 -4.48
C LEU A 123 -40.50 -1.62 -3.53
N ALA A 124 -39.45 -2.24 -4.07
CA ALA A 124 -38.47 -2.90 -3.22
C ALA A 124 -37.63 -1.88 -2.41
N GLN A 125 -37.37 -0.71 -2.99
CA GLN A 125 -36.72 0.41 -2.30
C GLN A 125 -37.62 1.02 -1.21
N PHE A 126 -38.94 1.06 -1.41
CA PHE A 126 -39.90 1.43 -0.37
C PHE A 126 -39.79 0.48 0.83
N CYS A 127 -39.67 -0.83 0.59
CA CYS A 127 -39.51 -1.81 1.65
C CYS A 127 -38.24 -1.55 2.49
N SER A 128 -37.11 -1.27 1.83
CA SER A 128 -35.86 -0.93 2.53
C SER A 128 -35.92 0.40 3.27
N HIS A 129 -36.55 1.43 2.69
CA HIS A 129 -36.68 2.75 3.32
C HIS A 129 -37.64 2.75 4.51
N LEU A 130 -38.69 1.93 4.47
CA LEU A 130 -39.58 1.78 5.60
C LEU A 130 -38.81 1.32 6.84
N MET A 131 -37.95 0.30 6.69
CA MET A 131 -37.02 -0.10 7.74
C MET A 131 -36.05 1.02 8.09
N LEU A 132 -35.40 1.68 7.12
CA LEU A 132 -34.42 2.73 7.39
C LEU A 132 -35.00 3.86 8.23
N TYR A 133 -36.16 4.39 7.84
CA TYR A 133 -36.79 5.50 8.55
C TYR A 133 -37.34 5.07 9.89
N SER A 134 -38.04 3.93 9.96
CA SER A 134 -38.58 3.45 11.23
C SER A 134 -37.50 3.03 12.22
N PHE A 135 -36.43 2.39 11.76
CA PHE A 135 -35.32 1.99 12.63
C PHE A 135 -34.49 3.21 13.03
N SER A 136 -33.97 3.98 12.08
CA SER A 136 -33.00 5.03 12.39
C SER A 136 -33.60 6.19 13.20
N VAL A 137 -34.87 6.53 12.98
CA VAL A 137 -35.53 7.62 13.72
C VAL A 137 -35.93 7.18 15.13
N PHE A 138 -36.44 5.96 15.28
CA PHE A 138 -36.99 5.48 16.56
C PHE A 138 -36.02 4.64 17.39
N LEU A 139 -34.80 4.39 16.91
CA LEU A 139 -33.81 3.60 17.65
C LEU A 139 -33.54 4.10 19.09
N PRO A 140 -33.38 5.42 19.35
CA PRO A 140 -33.20 5.89 20.73
C PRO A 140 -34.40 5.54 21.61
N THR A 141 -35.63 5.69 21.09
CA THR A 141 -36.87 5.32 21.79
C THR A 141 -36.95 3.82 22.01
N VAL A 142 -36.56 3.01 21.02
CA VAL A 142 -36.51 1.56 21.18
C VAL A 142 -35.56 1.18 22.32
N ILE A 143 -34.34 1.73 22.34
CA ILE A 143 -33.33 1.45 23.37
C ILE A 143 -33.81 1.88 24.76
N SER A 144 -34.43 3.06 24.89
CA SER A 144 -34.95 3.53 26.19
C SER A 144 -36.10 2.67 26.73
N ARG A 145 -36.77 1.90 25.86
CA ARG A 145 -37.78 0.90 26.27
C ARG A 145 -37.22 -0.52 26.45
N LEU A 146 -35.96 -0.77 26.09
CA LEU A 146 -35.31 -2.06 26.31
C LEU A 146 -34.87 -2.24 27.77
N GLY A 147 -34.49 -1.16 28.47
CA GLY A 147 -34.04 -1.17 29.85
C GLY A 147 -34.24 0.18 30.54
N GLU A 148 -33.71 0.35 31.75
CA GLU A 148 -33.77 1.61 32.50
C GLU A 148 -32.66 2.59 32.06
N PHE A 149 -32.64 2.93 30.76
CA PHE A 149 -31.68 3.89 30.21
C PHE A 149 -32.28 5.29 30.18
N ASP A 150 -31.51 6.27 30.61
CA ASP A 150 -31.94 7.67 30.47
C ASP A 150 -31.87 8.14 29.00
N ARG A 151 -32.31 9.37 28.74
CA ARG A 151 -32.33 9.95 27.39
C ARG A 151 -30.93 10.10 26.79
N GLY A 152 -29.94 10.48 27.60
CA GLY A 152 -28.55 10.64 27.15
C GLY A 152 -27.90 9.30 26.84
N GLU A 153 -28.04 8.34 27.75
CA GLU A 153 -27.57 6.96 27.60
C GLU A 153 -28.16 6.31 26.34
N SER A 154 -29.47 6.42 26.15
CA SER A 154 -30.16 5.85 24.97
C SER A 154 -29.63 6.42 23.65
N ASN A 155 -29.35 7.73 23.61
CA ASN A 155 -28.75 8.37 22.42
C ASN A 155 -27.30 7.91 22.21
N ALA A 156 -26.50 7.84 23.27
CA ALA A 156 -25.11 7.37 23.18
C ALA A 156 -25.02 5.91 22.70
N LEU A 157 -25.93 5.05 23.16
CA LEU A 157 -26.00 3.64 22.77
C LEU A 157 -26.38 3.42 21.29
N THR A 158 -26.93 4.43 20.60
CA THR A 158 -27.16 4.35 19.14
C THR A 158 -25.87 4.45 18.32
N VAL A 159 -24.84 5.12 18.84
CA VAL A 159 -23.56 5.37 18.15
C VAL A 159 -22.90 4.06 17.71
N PRO A 160 -22.65 3.07 18.58
CA PRO A 160 -22.02 1.82 18.17
C PRO A 160 -22.90 1.02 17.20
N VAL A 161 -24.23 1.11 17.31
CA VAL A 161 -25.18 0.44 16.41
C VAL A 161 -25.04 0.97 14.98
N PHE A 162 -25.06 2.30 14.80
CA PHE A 162 -24.88 2.93 13.50
C PHE A 162 -23.46 2.79 12.95
N ALA A 163 -22.45 2.84 13.82
CA ALA A 163 -21.05 2.64 13.42
C ALA A 163 -20.83 1.24 12.81
N LEU A 164 -21.33 0.19 13.46
CA LEU A 164 -21.24 -1.17 12.92
C LEU A 164 -22.00 -1.28 11.58
N GLY A 165 -23.21 -0.71 11.51
CA GLY A 165 -23.98 -0.66 10.27
C GLY A 165 -23.23 -0.02 9.11
N ALA A 166 -22.54 1.10 9.36
CA ALA A 166 -21.72 1.78 8.35
C ALA A 166 -20.52 0.94 7.89
N ILE A 167 -19.82 0.28 8.83
CA ILE A 167 -18.67 -0.59 8.52
C ILE A 167 -19.11 -1.77 7.63
N VAL A 168 -20.17 -2.48 8.04
CA VAL A 168 -20.70 -3.62 7.29
C VAL A 168 -21.20 -3.20 5.91
N TYR A 169 -21.82 -2.02 5.82
CA TYR A 169 -22.25 -1.47 4.55
C TYR A 169 -21.08 -1.22 3.57
N ILE A 170 -20.01 -0.56 4.02
CA ILE A 170 -18.83 -0.29 3.17
C ILE A 170 -18.16 -1.59 2.73
N ILE A 171 -18.00 -2.56 3.64
CA ILE A 171 -17.43 -3.87 3.31
C ILE A 171 -18.30 -4.61 2.29
N SER A 172 -19.62 -4.58 2.46
CA SER A 172 -20.56 -5.22 1.55
C SER A 172 -20.54 -4.57 0.16
N CYS A 173 -20.43 -3.24 0.08
CA CYS A 173 -20.26 -2.52 -1.18
C CYS A 173 -18.94 -2.88 -1.88
N TRP A 174 -17.83 -2.94 -1.13
CA TRP A 174 -16.53 -3.36 -1.67
C TRP A 174 -16.57 -4.79 -2.20
N ALA A 175 -17.13 -5.73 -1.44
CA ALA A 175 -17.26 -7.13 -1.83
C ALA A 175 -18.19 -7.31 -3.04
N SER A 176 -19.32 -6.59 -3.06
CA SER A 176 -20.28 -6.62 -4.17
C SER A 176 -19.67 -6.10 -5.48
N ASP A 177 -18.91 -5.01 -5.42
CA ASP A 177 -18.17 -4.49 -6.58
C ASP A 177 -17.02 -5.43 -6.98
N ARG A 178 -16.29 -6.07 -6.05
CA ARG A 178 -15.25 -7.06 -6.43
C ARG A 178 -15.82 -8.27 -7.14
N LEU A 179 -16.96 -8.79 -6.67
CA LEU A 179 -17.61 -9.98 -7.24
C LEU A 179 -18.54 -9.67 -8.41
N GLN A 180 -18.80 -8.38 -8.68
CA GLN A 180 -19.73 -7.91 -9.72
C GLN A 180 -21.16 -8.50 -9.60
N VAL A 181 -21.58 -8.82 -8.37
CA VAL A 181 -22.94 -9.32 -8.06
C VAL A 181 -23.56 -8.47 -6.96
N ARG A 182 -24.79 -7.99 -7.19
CA ARG A 182 -25.50 -7.05 -6.29
C ARG A 182 -26.70 -7.69 -5.59
N GLY A 183 -27.53 -8.42 -6.36
CA GLY A 183 -28.74 -9.07 -5.85
C GLY A 183 -28.53 -9.92 -4.59
N PRO A 184 -27.57 -10.88 -4.56
CA PRO A 184 -27.33 -11.72 -3.40
C PRO A 184 -26.97 -10.95 -2.13
N PHE A 185 -26.17 -9.87 -2.24
CA PHE A 185 -25.79 -9.04 -1.10
C PHE A 185 -27.00 -8.26 -0.56
N THR A 186 -27.83 -7.70 -1.44
CA THR A 186 -29.06 -7.02 -1.03
C THR A 186 -30.04 -7.97 -0.34
N MET A 187 -30.19 -9.20 -0.85
CA MET A 187 -31.04 -10.22 -0.22
C MET A 187 -30.46 -10.69 1.13
N GLY A 188 -29.16 -10.92 1.21
CA GLY A 188 -28.49 -11.25 2.47
C GLY A 188 -28.70 -10.17 3.54
N ALA A 189 -28.66 -8.90 3.15
CA ALA A 189 -28.95 -7.78 4.04
C ALA A 189 -30.39 -7.79 4.57
N PHE A 190 -31.38 -8.16 3.74
CA PHE A 190 -32.76 -8.35 4.22
C PHE A 190 -32.86 -9.48 5.23
N VAL A 191 -32.23 -10.62 4.98
CA VAL A 191 -32.23 -11.76 5.90
C VAL A 191 -31.63 -11.37 7.24
N VAL A 192 -30.48 -10.69 7.23
CA VAL A 192 -29.83 -10.17 8.43
C VAL A 192 -30.77 -9.24 9.20
N ALA A 193 -31.40 -8.28 8.52
CA ALA A 193 -32.35 -7.37 9.17
C ALA A 193 -33.58 -8.09 9.75
N ILE A 194 -34.12 -9.10 9.06
CA ILE A 194 -35.25 -9.91 9.55
C ILE A 194 -34.85 -10.66 10.83
N VAL A 195 -33.65 -11.23 10.88
CA VAL A 195 -33.11 -11.88 12.09
C VAL A 195 -33.00 -10.89 13.24
N GLY A 196 -32.49 -9.68 12.99
CA GLY A 196 -32.39 -8.63 14.00
C GLY A 196 -33.76 -8.20 14.55
N TYR A 197 -34.76 -8.04 13.69
CA TYR A 197 -36.13 -7.75 14.13
C TYR A 197 -36.78 -8.93 14.85
N ALA A 198 -36.49 -10.18 14.47
CA ALA A 198 -36.96 -11.35 15.20
C ALA A 198 -36.39 -11.40 16.63
N MET A 199 -35.13 -11.01 16.82
CA MET A 199 -34.52 -10.85 18.14
C MET A 199 -35.23 -9.76 18.96
N LEU A 200 -35.57 -8.63 18.34
CA LEU A 200 -36.29 -7.52 19.00
C LEU A 200 -37.73 -7.91 19.41
N ILE A 201 -38.43 -8.72 18.61
CA ILE A 201 -39.78 -9.22 18.93
C ILE A 201 -39.74 -10.27 20.04
N SER A 202 -38.66 -11.03 20.14
CA SER A 202 -38.54 -12.17 21.05
C SER A 202 -38.78 -11.81 22.52
N ASN A 203 -39.03 -12.84 23.34
CA ASN A 203 -39.08 -12.71 24.80
C ASN A 203 -37.67 -12.75 25.44
N GLY A 204 -36.61 -12.47 24.68
CA GLY A 204 -35.24 -12.39 25.19
C GLY A 204 -35.04 -11.25 26.18
N ASP A 205 -33.94 -11.33 26.91
CA ASP A 205 -33.49 -10.28 27.82
C ASP A 205 -33.05 -9.00 27.07
N VAL A 206 -32.66 -7.99 27.84
CA VAL A 206 -32.20 -6.69 27.31
C VAL A 206 -31.02 -6.88 26.36
N ALA A 207 -30.10 -7.79 26.67
CA ALA A 207 -28.90 -8.05 25.87
C ALA A 207 -29.26 -8.63 24.49
N VAL A 208 -30.17 -9.60 24.42
CA VAL A 208 -30.63 -10.18 23.14
C VAL A 208 -31.31 -9.12 22.28
N LYS A 209 -32.19 -8.30 22.86
CA LYS A 209 -32.89 -7.26 22.11
C LYS A 209 -31.94 -6.15 21.65
N PHE A 210 -31.01 -5.75 22.50
CA PHE A 210 -30.00 -4.76 22.15
C PHE A 210 -29.07 -5.28 21.06
N ALA A 211 -28.60 -6.54 21.12
CA ALA A 211 -27.88 -7.18 20.04
C ALA A 211 -28.69 -7.21 18.74
N GLY A 212 -30.01 -7.43 18.83
CA GLY A 212 -30.93 -7.32 17.71
C GLY A 212 -30.84 -5.97 16.97
N THR A 213 -30.64 -4.86 17.68
CA THR A 213 -30.47 -3.53 17.05
C THR A 213 -29.23 -3.45 16.18
N PHE A 214 -28.09 -4.01 16.61
CA PHE A 214 -26.86 -4.08 15.80
C PHE A 214 -27.08 -4.89 14.52
N ILE A 215 -27.78 -6.03 14.63
CA ILE A 215 -28.07 -6.89 13.50
C ILE A 215 -29.00 -6.20 12.49
N VAL A 216 -30.03 -5.48 12.96
CA VAL A 216 -30.88 -4.67 12.06
C VAL A 216 -30.05 -3.60 11.34
N ALA A 217 -29.17 -2.89 12.05
CA ALA A 217 -28.34 -1.83 11.45
C ALA A 217 -27.43 -2.34 10.32
N CYS A 218 -26.85 -3.55 10.47
CA CYS A 218 -26.03 -4.20 9.44
C CYS A 218 -26.79 -4.45 8.13
N GLY A 219 -28.03 -4.91 8.23
CA GLY A 219 -28.90 -5.13 7.06
C GLY A 219 -29.50 -3.84 6.49
N CYS A 220 -29.72 -2.85 7.36
CA CYS A 220 -30.41 -1.61 7.04
C CYS A 220 -29.72 -0.80 5.93
N TYR A 221 -28.52 -0.28 6.19
CA TYR A 221 -27.82 0.56 5.22
C TYR A 221 -27.38 -0.23 3.98
N THR A 222 -27.04 -1.50 4.17
CA THR A 222 -26.61 -2.39 3.08
C THR A 222 -27.71 -2.63 2.05
N SER A 223 -28.93 -2.92 2.50
CA SER A 223 -30.05 -3.16 1.59
C SER A 223 -30.45 -1.90 0.81
N VAL A 224 -30.49 -0.74 1.48
CA VAL A 224 -30.85 0.55 0.87
C VAL A 224 -29.83 0.98 -0.17
N GLY A 225 -28.54 0.98 0.19
CA GLY A 225 -27.46 1.50 -0.65
C GLY A 225 -27.18 0.63 -1.88
N LEU A 226 -27.10 -0.69 -1.70
CA LEU A 226 -26.87 -1.61 -2.82
C LEU A 226 -28.07 -1.68 -3.77
N GLY A 227 -29.31 -1.60 -3.26
CA GLY A 227 -30.51 -1.54 -4.09
C GLY A 227 -30.51 -0.32 -5.01
N PHE A 228 -30.06 0.83 -4.50
CA PHE A 228 -29.91 2.05 -5.29
C PHE A 228 -28.83 1.92 -6.38
N ALA A 229 -27.65 1.41 -6.03
CA ALA A 229 -26.58 1.18 -7.00
C ALA A 229 -26.98 0.16 -8.08
N TRP A 230 -27.78 -0.85 -7.72
CA TRP A 230 -28.16 -1.94 -8.63
C TRP A 230 -29.03 -1.47 -9.80
N LEU A 231 -30.00 -0.57 -9.56
CA LEU A 231 -30.79 0.03 -10.65
C LEU A 231 -29.90 0.84 -11.60
N ALA A 232 -29.03 1.68 -11.05
CA ALA A 232 -28.17 2.56 -11.84
C ALA A 232 -27.19 1.77 -12.73
N SER A 233 -26.65 0.64 -12.24
CA SER A 233 -25.77 -0.24 -13.02
C SER A 233 -26.46 -0.93 -14.20
N ASN A 234 -27.78 -1.15 -14.12
CA ASN A 234 -28.55 -1.86 -15.15
C ASN A 234 -29.20 -0.94 -16.19
N ASN A 235 -29.06 0.38 -16.07
CA ASN A 235 -29.61 1.35 -17.02
C ASN A 235 -28.47 2.15 -17.68
N PRO A 236 -27.94 1.73 -18.85
CA PRO A 236 -26.80 2.39 -19.49
C PRO A 236 -27.14 3.78 -20.07
N ARG A 237 -28.35 3.95 -20.61
CA ARG A 237 -28.79 5.21 -21.22
C ARG A 237 -29.18 6.24 -20.16
N TYR A 238 -28.70 7.47 -20.31
CA TYR A 238 -28.85 8.53 -19.31
C TYR A 238 -30.30 8.89 -19.04
N GLY A 239 -31.12 9.12 -20.07
CA GLY A 239 -32.52 9.53 -19.88
C GLY A 239 -33.36 8.49 -19.11
N LYS A 240 -33.22 7.20 -19.46
CA LYS A 240 -33.89 6.10 -18.77
C LYS A 240 -33.39 5.95 -17.33
N ARG A 241 -32.07 5.99 -17.13
CA ARG A 241 -31.44 5.91 -15.80
C ARG A 241 -31.88 7.06 -14.89
N ALA A 242 -31.89 8.29 -15.40
CA ALA A 242 -32.30 9.47 -14.65
C ALA A 242 -33.75 9.37 -14.18
N TYR A 243 -34.67 9.00 -15.09
CA TYR A 243 -36.07 8.78 -14.74
C TYR A 243 -36.23 7.63 -13.73
N ALA A 244 -35.62 6.48 -14.01
CA ALA A 244 -35.77 5.31 -13.16
C ALA A 244 -35.21 5.53 -11.75
N SER A 245 -34.02 6.14 -11.63
CA SER A 245 -33.42 6.49 -10.34
C SER A 245 -34.25 7.53 -9.59
N GLY A 246 -34.78 8.54 -10.28
CA GLY A 246 -35.71 9.51 -9.70
C GLY A 246 -36.96 8.83 -9.15
N MET A 247 -37.59 7.97 -9.94
CA MET A 247 -38.81 7.25 -9.55
C MET A 247 -38.55 6.26 -8.39
N GLN A 248 -37.41 5.56 -8.39
CA GLN A 248 -37.00 4.69 -7.29
C GLN A 248 -36.89 5.47 -5.97
N ILE A 249 -36.28 6.65 -6.00
CA ILE A 249 -36.17 7.52 -4.81
C ILE A 249 -37.55 8.07 -4.42
N THR A 250 -38.37 8.53 -5.36
CA THR A 250 -39.71 9.06 -5.06
C THR A 250 -40.59 8.03 -4.37
N ILE A 251 -40.65 6.81 -4.92
CA ILE A 251 -41.42 5.71 -4.33
C ILE A 251 -40.78 5.30 -3.00
N GLY A 252 -39.45 5.15 -2.95
CA GLY A 252 -38.72 4.80 -1.73
C GLY A 252 -38.99 5.76 -0.56
N ASN A 253 -38.85 7.06 -0.79
CA ASN A 253 -39.00 8.09 0.23
C ASN A 253 -40.45 8.20 0.74
N SER A 254 -41.45 7.79 -0.05
CA SER A 254 -42.85 7.77 0.42
C SER A 254 -43.07 6.87 1.64
N ALA A 255 -42.17 5.91 1.89
CA ALA A 255 -42.16 5.11 3.12
C ALA A 255 -42.03 5.95 4.40
N GLY A 256 -41.46 7.15 4.31
CA GLY A 256 -41.34 8.07 5.44
C GLY A 256 -42.69 8.52 6.00
N VAL A 257 -43.77 8.46 5.22
CA VAL A 257 -45.13 8.71 5.71
C VAL A 257 -45.59 7.57 6.62
N ALA A 258 -45.33 6.32 6.24
CA ALA A 258 -45.76 5.15 7.00
C ALA A 258 -44.89 4.89 8.24
N ALA A 259 -43.60 5.25 8.18
CA ALA A 259 -42.61 4.89 9.20
C ALA A 259 -42.95 5.32 10.64
N PRO A 260 -43.45 6.55 10.92
CA PRO A 260 -43.82 6.97 12.27
C PRO A 260 -45.01 6.22 12.87
N PHE A 261 -45.93 5.74 12.04
CA PHE A 261 -47.11 5.01 12.50
C PHE A 261 -46.78 3.59 12.96
N LEU A 262 -45.62 3.05 12.56
CA LEU A 262 -45.19 1.71 12.96
C LEU A 262 -44.73 1.65 14.43
N PHE A 263 -44.22 2.76 14.96
CA PHE A 263 -43.66 2.86 16.31
C PHE A 263 -44.46 3.83 17.18
N ALA A 264 -45.79 3.72 17.12
CA ALA A 264 -46.69 4.56 17.90
C ALA A 264 -46.65 4.24 19.40
N ASP A 265 -46.76 5.28 20.24
CA ASP A 265 -46.75 5.19 21.71
C ASP A 265 -47.78 4.19 22.26
N SER A 266 -48.93 4.03 21.57
CA SER A 266 -49.97 3.06 21.93
C SER A 266 -49.51 1.59 21.94
N THR A 267 -48.36 1.30 21.33
CA THR A 267 -47.78 -0.05 21.24
C THR A 267 -46.52 -0.23 22.09
N GLU A 268 -46.19 0.78 22.91
CA GLU A 268 -45.14 0.69 23.92
C GLU A 268 -45.46 -0.38 24.98
N PRO A 269 -44.44 -0.95 25.65
CA PRO A 269 -43.00 -0.75 25.43
C PRO A 269 -42.41 -1.69 24.37
N ARG A 270 -43.19 -2.62 23.83
CA ARG A 270 -42.67 -3.73 23.01
C ARG A 270 -42.71 -3.50 21.50
N PHE A 271 -43.50 -2.57 20.99
CA PHE A 271 -43.59 -2.22 19.56
C PHE A 271 -43.79 -3.42 18.60
N ILE A 272 -44.45 -4.50 19.07
CA ILE A 272 -44.60 -5.75 18.31
C ILE A 272 -45.25 -5.53 16.94
N PRO A 273 -46.32 -4.70 16.79
CA PRO A 273 -46.90 -4.43 15.48
C PRO A 273 -45.91 -3.78 14.51
N GLY A 274 -45.11 -2.83 14.99
CA GLY A 274 -44.08 -2.15 14.21
C GLY A 274 -43.02 -3.10 13.69
N TYR A 275 -42.44 -3.92 14.58
CA TYR A 275 -41.45 -4.92 14.18
C TYR A 275 -42.03 -5.97 13.22
N SER A 276 -43.26 -6.42 13.46
CA SER A 276 -43.92 -7.43 12.61
C SER A 276 -44.17 -6.88 11.19
N ALA A 277 -44.63 -5.63 11.10
CA ALA A 277 -44.82 -4.94 9.82
C ALA A 277 -43.49 -4.74 9.08
N SER A 278 -42.40 -4.39 9.80
CA SER A 278 -41.06 -4.30 9.23
C SER A 278 -40.60 -5.65 8.66
N ILE A 279 -40.71 -6.74 9.41
CA ILE A 279 -40.35 -8.09 8.92
C ILE A 279 -41.14 -8.47 7.67
N ALA A 280 -42.47 -8.28 7.69
CA ALA A 280 -43.33 -8.62 6.55
C ALA A 280 -42.93 -7.82 5.30
N THR A 281 -42.66 -6.52 5.47
CA THR A 281 -42.26 -5.63 4.37
C THR A 281 -40.88 -5.99 3.83
N LEU A 282 -39.93 -6.33 4.69
CA LEU A 282 -38.60 -6.81 4.27
C LEU A 282 -38.68 -8.13 3.50
N ALA A 283 -39.56 -9.05 3.91
CA ALA A 283 -39.80 -10.29 3.18
C ALA A 283 -40.37 -10.02 1.77
N VAL A 284 -41.31 -9.08 1.63
CA VAL A 284 -41.81 -8.63 0.31
C VAL A 284 -40.68 -8.03 -0.53
N GLY A 285 -39.88 -7.13 0.05
CA GLY A 285 -38.72 -6.53 -0.62
C GLY A 285 -37.70 -7.58 -1.09
N MET A 286 -37.43 -8.59 -0.26
CA MET A 286 -36.55 -9.72 -0.59
C MET A 286 -37.10 -10.54 -1.75
N CYS A 287 -38.39 -10.87 -1.77
CA CYS A 287 -39.03 -11.58 -2.87
C CYS A 287 -38.93 -10.82 -4.21
N ILE A 288 -39.13 -9.50 -4.18
CA ILE A 288 -38.99 -8.66 -5.39
C ILE A 288 -37.53 -8.66 -5.88
N HIS A 289 -36.55 -8.48 -4.99
CA HIS A 289 -35.14 -8.54 -5.36
C HIS A 289 -34.72 -9.93 -5.87
N ALA A 290 -35.27 -11.01 -5.31
CA ALA A 290 -35.05 -12.37 -5.79
C ALA A 290 -35.61 -12.57 -7.20
N ALA A 291 -36.82 -12.09 -7.47
CA ALA A 291 -37.44 -12.14 -8.79
C ALA A 291 -36.63 -11.34 -9.83
N LEU A 292 -36.17 -10.13 -9.47
CA LEU A 292 -35.27 -9.33 -10.31
C LEU A 292 -33.94 -10.05 -10.56
N SER A 293 -33.32 -10.62 -9.52
CA SER A 293 -32.04 -11.33 -9.61
C SER A 293 -32.15 -12.55 -10.56
N TYR A 294 -33.23 -13.32 -10.41
CA TYR A 294 -33.54 -14.43 -11.31
C TYR A 294 -33.77 -13.96 -12.74
N TRP A 295 -34.53 -12.87 -12.94
CA TRP A 295 -34.78 -12.30 -14.26
C TRP A 295 -33.49 -11.87 -14.97
N PHE A 296 -32.60 -11.14 -14.27
CA PHE A 296 -31.31 -10.72 -14.82
C PHE A 296 -30.39 -11.93 -15.08
N HIS A 297 -30.37 -12.92 -14.19
CA HIS A 297 -29.59 -14.13 -14.41
C HIS A 297 -30.06 -14.90 -15.66
N LYS A 298 -31.37 -15.04 -15.84
CA LYS A 298 -31.98 -15.67 -17.02
C LYS A 298 -31.67 -14.89 -18.31
N GLN A 299 -31.77 -13.56 -18.28
CA GLN A 299 -31.41 -12.69 -19.41
C GLN A 299 -29.93 -12.84 -19.79
N ASN A 300 -29.03 -12.77 -18.80
CA ASN A 300 -27.59 -12.91 -19.04
C ASN A 300 -27.25 -14.29 -19.62
N LYS A 301 -27.91 -15.37 -19.15
CA LYS A 301 -27.77 -16.72 -19.71
C LYS A 301 -28.27 -16.81 -21.15
N ASN A 302 -29.39 -16.17 -21.47
CA ASN A 302 -29.91 -16.14 -22.85
C ASN A 302 -29.00 -15.37 -23.80
N ARG A 303 -28.47 -14.23 -23.38
CA ARG A 303 -27.48 -13.43 -24.12
C ARG A 303 -26.17 -14.20 -24.35
N ALA A 304 -25.63 -14.85 -23.32
CA ALA A 304 -24.44 -15.70 -23.45
C ALA A 304 -24.66 -16.88 -24.41
N ALA A 305 -25.87 -17.42 -24.45
CA ALA A 305 -26.27 -18.49 -25.36
C ALA A 305 -26.61 -17.99 -26.79
N GLY A 306 -26.51 -16.69 -27.09
CA GLY A 306 -26.83 -16.12 -28.41
C GLY A 306 -28.31 -16.08 -28.76
N LYS A 307 -29.21 -16.35 -27.80
CA LYS A 307 -30.67 -16.41 -28.06
C LYS A 307 -31.30 -15.04 -28.33
N GLU A 308 -30.54 -13.96 -28.15
CA GLU A 308 -30.98 -12.59 -28.36
C GLU A 308 -30.25 -11.89 -29.53
N ASP A 309 -29.40 -12.61 -30.26
CA ASP A 309 -28.57 -12.03 -31.34
C ASP A 309 -29.43 -11.50 -32.50
N TRP A 310 -30.64 -12.06 -32.69
CA TRP A 310 -31.64 -11.57 -33.63
C TRP A 310 -32.01 -10.10 -33.44
N LYS A 311 -31.79 -9.53 -32.24
CA LYS A 311 -32.03 -8.10 -31.97
C LYS A 311 -31.03 -7.17 -32.66
N MET A 312 -29.89 -7.70 -33.12
CA MET A 312 -28.87 -6.96 -33.88
C MET A 312 -29.06 -7.05 -35.39
N GLU A 313 -29.89 -7.99 -35.88
CA GLU A 313 -30.11 -8.19 -37.31
C GLU A 313 -30.66 -6.91 -37.96
N GLY A 314 -29.99 -6.45 -39.02
CA GLY A 314 -30.37 -5.25 -39.76
C GLY A 314 -30.01 -3.91 -39.10
N LYS A 315 -29.25 -3.89 -38.01
CA LYS A 315 -28.79 -2.67 -37.33
C LYS A 315 -27.32 -2.35 -37.63
N THR A 316 -26.98 -1.07 -37.67
CA THR A 316 -25.57 -0.64 -37.71
C THR A 316 -24.86 -0.88 -36.36
N PRO A 317 -23.52 -0.94 -36.32
CA PRO A 317 -22.79 -1.07 -35.05
C PRO A 317 -23.11 0.05 -34.04
N GLU A 318 -23.33 1.26 -34.54
CA GLU A 318 -23.73 2.43 -33.74
C GLU A 318 -25.14 2.25 -33.17
N GLU A 319 -26.09 1.77 -33.97
CA GLU A 319 -27.45 1.47 -33.52
C GLU A 319 -27.48 0.33 -32.49
N VAL A 320 -26.60 -0.67 -32.62
CA VAL A 320 -26.43 -1.76 -31.64
C VAL A 320 -25.84 -1.22 -30.33
N ALA A 321 -24.82 -0.35 -30.41
CA ALA A 321 -24.24 0.31 -29.23
C ALA A 321 -25.27 1.18 -28.48
N ASP A 322 -26.18 1.80 -29.22
CA ASP A 322 -27.28 2.64 -28.70
C ASP A 322 -28.43 1.84 -28.06
N MET A 323 -28.46 0.51 -28.15
CA MET A 323 -29.57 -0.30 -27.61
C MET A 323 -29.66 -0.30 -26.07
N GLY A 324 -28.66 0.25 -25.37
CA GLY A 324 -28.73 0.39 -23.91
C GLY A 324 -28.87 -0.96 -23.19
N ASP A 325 -29.88 -1.10 -22.32
CA ASP A 325 -30.15 -2.35 -21.59
C ASP A 325 -30.70 -3.48 -22.47
N LEU A 326 -31.06 -3.19 -23.72
CA LEU A 326 -31.52 -4.17 -24.73
C LEU A 326 -30.39 -4.76 -25.57
N ASN A 327 -29.15 -4.29 -25.42
CA ASN A 327 -28.01 -4.80 -26.18
C ASN A 327 -27.76 -6.30 -25.84
N PRO A 328 -27.75 -7.20 -26.84
CA PRO A 328 -27.65 -8.63 -26.62
C PRO A 328 -26.21 -9.15 -26.42
N ILE A 329 -25.18 -8.32 -26.65
CA ILE A 329 -23.78 -8.74 -26.55
C ILE A 329 -23.39 -8.95 -25.07
N ALA A 330 -23.07 -10.19 -24.71
CA ALA A 330 -22.51 -10.53 -23.40
C ALA A 330 -20.97 -10.41 -23.44
N PHE A 331 -20.39 -9.61 -22.54
CA PHE A 331 -18.94 -9.48 -22.40
C PHE A 331 -18.43 -10.33 -21.23
N ASN A 332 -17.20 -10.84 -21.35
CA ASN A 332 -16.51 -11.46 -20.21
C ASN A 332 -16.13 -10.41 -19.16
N ALA A 333 -15.76 -10.86 -17.96
CA ALA A 333 -15.42 -10.01 -16.82
C ALA A 333 -14.25 -9.02 -17.06
N ASN A 334 -13.60 -9.04 -18.23
CA ASN A 334 -12.48 -8.15 -18.60
C ASN A 334 -12.81 -7.15 -19.71
N GLY A 335 -14.06 -7.03 -20.15
CA GLY A 335 -14.46 -5.98 -21.10
C GLY A 335 -13.92 -6.17 -22.52
N GLY A 336 -13.32 -7.33 -22.83
CA GLY A 336 -12.95 -7.70 -24.19
C GLY A 336 -14.16 -8.20 -24.97
N MET A 337 -14.32 -7.70 -26.20
CA MET A 337 -15.25 -8.26 -27.18
C MET A 337 -14.93 -9.76 -27.30
N LEU A 338 -15.90 -10.64 -27.06
CA LEU A 338 -15.76 -12.03 -27.49
C LEU A 338 -15.49 -11.96 -28.98
N ALA A 339 -14.34 -12.47 -29.41
CA ALA A 339 -13.99 -12.57 -30.82
C ALA A 339 -15.22 -13.06 -31.60
N ALA A 340 -15.50 -12.42 -32.73
CA ALA A 340 -16.61 -12.75 -33.60
C ALA A 340 -16.71 -14.27 -33.73
N ARG A 341 -17.83 -14.85 -33.27
CA ARG A 341 -18.07 -16.28 -33.43
C ARG A 341 -18.04 -16.57 -34.93
N PRO A 342 -17.22 -17.52 -35.41
CA PRO A 342 -17.16 -17.82 -36.82
C PRO A 342 -18.54 -18.28 -37.26
N SER A 343 -19.09 -17.59 -38.25
CA SER A 343 -20.31 -17.95 -38.95
C SER A 343 -20.11 -19.28 -39.66
N GLY A 344 -20.95 -20.26 -39.34
CA GLY A 344 -21.44 -21.25 -40.30
C GLY A 344 -20.49 -22.37 -40.74
N SER A 345 -20.90 -23.59 -40.41
CA SER A 345 -20.83 -24.82 -41.22
C SER A 345 -19.49 -25.24 -41.83
N GLN A 346 -18.92 -26.31 -41.28
CA GLN A 346 -18.67 -27.57 -42.01
C GLN A 346 -18.07 -28.63 -41.06
N SER A 347 -18.80 -29.72 -40.84
CA SER A 347 -18.24 -31.03 -40.49
C SER A 347 -17.61 -31.63 -41.77
N PRO A 348 -16.58 -32.49 -41.72
CA PRO A 348 -16.77 -33.85 -41.18
C PRO A 348 -15.56 -34.50 -40.47
N THR A 349 -15.93 -35.46 -39.64
CA THR A 349 -15.24 -36.69 -39.22
C THR A 349 -13.95 -37.11 -39.94
N THR A 350 -12.90 -37.38 -39.17
CA THR A 350 -12.05 -38.59 -39.31
C THR A 350 -11.31 -38.89 -38.01
N ARG A 351 -11.49 -40.10 -37.48
CA ARG A 351 -10.60 -40.73 -36.51
C ARG A 351 -9.26 -41.02 -37.21
N CYS A 352 -8.13 -40.80 -36.51
CA CYS A 352 -7.00 -41.74 -36.53
C CYS A 352 -5.98 -41.37 -35.43
N ASP A 353 -5.80 -42.33 -34.52
CA ASP A 353 -4.54 -42.77 -33.91
C ASP A 353 -3.66 -41.77 -33.14
N ALA A 354 -3.79 -41.87 -31.81
CA ALA A 354 -2.81 -41.38 -30.85
C ALA A 354 -1.53 -42.23 -30.93
N GLY A 355 -0.49 -41.68 -31.57
CA GLY A 355 0.91 -42.04 -31.34
C GLY A 355 1.49 -41.33 -30.11
N PRO A 356 2.55 -41.85 -29.48
CA PRO A 356 2.98 -41.45 -28.14
C PRO A 356 3.49 -40.00 -28.14
N ALA A 357 3.06 -39.26 -27.12
CA ALA A 357 3.43 -37.87 -26.87
C ALA A 357 4.96 -37.69 -26.89
N THR A 358 5.45 -36.99 -27.91
CA THR A 358 6.77 -36.39 -27.93
C THR A 358 6.88 -35.35 -26.81
N GLY A 359 8.03 -35.36 -26.12
CA GLY A 359 8.42 -34.62 -24.90
C GLY A 359 7.96 -33.17 -24.70
N PRO A 360 8.14 -32.63 -23.49
CA PRO A 360 7.68 -31.29 -23.12
C PRO A 360 8.35 -30.24 -24.01
N SER A 361 7.53 -29.49 -24.75
CA SER A 361 7.97 -28.37 -25.59
C SER A 361 8.73 -27.34 -24.76
N PHE A 362 9.77 -26.72 -25.33
CA PHE A 362 10.60 -25.67 -24.73
C PHE A 362 9.83 -24.59 -23.94
N MET A 363 8.60 -24.22 -24.36
CA MET A 363 7.73 -23.28 -23.64
C MET A 363 7.36 -23.72 -22.21
N ASN A 364 7.31 -25.02 -21.89
CA ASN A 364 6.92 -25.51 -20.57
C ASN A 364 7.99 -25.29 -19.49
N VAL A 365 9.28 -25.15 -19.87
CA VAL A 365 10.37 -25.03 -18.89
C VAL A 365 10.58 -23.58 -18.45
N GLN A 366 10.40 -22.60 -19.34
CA GLN A 366 10.43 -21.17 -18.97
C GLN A 366 9.26 -20.76 -18.07
N PHE A 367 8.07 -21.30 -18.34
CA PHE A 367 6.90 -21.11 -17.47
C PHE A 367 7.11 -21.69 -16.06
N GLN A 368 7.89 -22.77 -15.91
CA GLN A 368 8.25 -23.32 -14.61
C GLN A 368 9.13 -22.35 -13.80
N ASN A 369 10.18 -21.77 -14.39
CA ASN A 369 11.06 -20.82 -13.67
C ASN A 369 10.33 -19.54 -13.23
N HIS A 370 9.43 -19.01 -14.08
CA HIS A 370 8.58 -17.87 -13.71
C HIS A 370 7.69 -18.21 -12.49
N SER A 371 7.05 -19.38 -12.54
CA SER A 371 6.20 -19.86 -11.46
C SER A 371 7.00 -20.05 -10.16
N HIS A 372 8.21 -20.62 -10.23
CA HIS A 372 9.08 -20.79 -9.07
C HIS A 372 9.46 -19.47 -8.39
N CYS A 373 9.72 -18.39 -9.15
CA CYS A 373 10.00 -17.08 -8.58
C CYS A 373 8.79 -16.50 -7.84
N THR A 374 7.60 -16.57 -8.46
CA THR A 374 6.36 -16.07 -7.87
C THR A 374 5.98 -16.86 -6.61
N TYR A 375 6.07 -18.20 -6.63
CA TYR A 375 5.79 -19.05 -5.47
C TYR A 375 6.76 -18.81 -4.31
N ASN A 376 8.06 -18.69 -4.57
CA ASN A 376 9.05 -18.48 -3.51
C ASN A 376 8.82 -17.19 -2.72
N SER A 377 8.52 -16.09 -3.40
CA SER A 377 8.28 -14.80 -2.74
C SER A 377 6.99 -14.79 -1.90
N GLY A 378 5.93 -15.45 -2.39
CA GLY A 378 4.66 -15.56 -1.69
C GLY A 378 4.75 -16.48 -0.49
N ASP A 379 5.28 -17.69 -0.66
CA ASP A 379 5.33 -18.72 0.39
C ASP A 379 6.28 -18.33 1.54
N VAL A 380 7.44 -17.72 1.25
CA VAL A 380 8.33 -17.20 2.29
C VAL A 380 7.63 -16.10 3.09
N LYS A 381 6.90 -15.21 2.42
CA LYS A 381 6.10 -14.17 3.07
C LYS A 381 4.96 -14.76 3.92
N ASP A 382 4.27 -15.78 3.42
CA ASP A 382 3.20 -16.46 4.16
C ASP A 382 3.76 -17.17 5.40
N ILE A 383 4.89 -17.86 5.30
CA ILE A 383 5.54 -18.50 6.46
C ILE A 383 5.99 -17.46 7.48
N THR A 384 6.62 -16.37 7.05
CA THR A 384 7.14 -15.32 7.95
C THR A 384 6.06 -14.44 8.55
N SER A 385 4.95 -14.21 7.85
CA SER A 385 3.79 -13.47 8.37
C SER A 385 2.93 -14.33 9.28
N PHE A 386 2.81 -15.64 9.00
CA PHE A 386 2.11 -16.56 9.89
C PHE A 386 2.90 -16.78 11.18
N TYR A 387 4.20 -17.12 11.09
CA TYR A 387 5.10 -17.22 12.25
C TYR A 387 5.84 -15.90 12.47
N GLU A 388 5.10 -14.91 12.97
CA GLU A 388 5.52 -13.51 12.97
C GLU A 388 6.76 -13.20 13.81
N CYS A 389 6.94 -13.87 14.96
CA CYS A 389 8.10 -13.66 15.82
C CYS A 389 9.40 -14.17 15.18
N SER A 390 10.41 -13.30 15.06
CA SER A 390 11.70 -13.62 14.45
C SER A 390 12.55 -14.61 15.27
N TYR A 391 12.28 -14.72 16.58
CA TYR A 391 12.92 -15.68 17.49
C TYR A 391 12.26 -17.08 17.49
N SER A 392 11.19 -17.30 16.72
CA SER A 392 10.49 -18.59 16.65
C SER A 392 11.36 -19.69 16.02
N ARG A 393 11.58 -20.78 16.78
CA ARG A 393 12.22 -22.01 16.25
C ARG A 393 11.36 -22.68 15.17
N THR A 394 10.04 -22.60 15.27
CA THR A 394 9.13 -23.16 14.26
C THR A 394 9.25 -22.41 12.94
N ARG A 395 9.28 -21.07 12.96
CA ARG A 395 9.52 -20.22 11.78
C ARG A 395 10.78 -20.66 11.05
N MET A 396 11.90 -20.74 11.77
CA MET A 396 13.20 -21.08 11.20
C MET A 396 13.19 -22.47 10.54
N ARG A 397 12.65 -23.48 11.25
CA ARG A 397 12.53 -24.84 10.73
C ARG A 397 11.64 -24.91 9.49
N ARG A 398 10.50 -24.21 9.47
CA ARG A 398 9.56 -24.18 8.34
C ARG A 398 10.17 -23.49 7.12
N LEU A 399 10.85 -22.37 7.31
CA LEU A 399 11.57 -21.68 6.24
C LEU A 399 12.69 -22.54 5.65
N ARG A 400 13.51 -23.16 6.51
CA ARG A 400 14.57 -24.07 6.06
C ARG A 400 14.01 -25.23 5.25
N ALA A 401 13.02 -25.95 5.78
CA ALA A 401 12.39 -27.07 5.08
C ALA A 401 11.80 -26.65 3.72
N TYR A 402 11.19 -25.46 3.64
CA TYR A 402 10.69 -24.92 2.38
C TYR A 402 11.83 -24.64 1.40
N LEU A 403 12.86 -23.91 1.81
CA LEU A 403 13.99 -23.52 0.96
C LEU A 403 14.81 -24.73 0.50
N ASP A 404 15.03 -25.72 1.37
CA ASP A 404 15.71 -26.98 1.00
C ASP A 404 14.91 -27.78 -0.04
N SER A 405 13.59 -27.80 0.08
CA SER A 405 12.71 -28.40 -0.93
C SER A 405 12.83 -27.69 -2.27
N ARG A 406 12.80 -26.36 -2.28
CA ARG A 406 13.00 -25.53 -3.48
C ARG A 406 14.38 -25.72 -4.10
N ARG A 407 15.43 -25.78 -3.28
CA ARG A 407 16.80 -26.08 -3.71
C ARG A 407 16.87 -27.44 -4.40
N THR A 408 16.21 -28.44 -3.83
CA THR A 408 16.12 -29.80 -4.39
C THR A 408 15.38 -29.81 -5.73
N GLU A 409 14.25 -29.11 -5.84
CA GLU A 409 13.53 -28.98 -7.11
C GLU A 409 14.39 -28.33 -8.20
N LEU A 410 15.15 -27.29 -7.85
CA LEU A 410 16.02 -26.61 -8.79
C LEU A 410 17.11 -27.54 -9.36
N THR A 411 17.56 -28.55 -8.62
CA THR A 411 18.53 -29.54 -9.14
C THR A 411 17.99 -30.33 -10.33
N ARG A 412 16.67 -30.50 -10.43
CA ARG A 412 15.99 -31.27 -11.49
C ARG A 412 15.85 -30.49 -12.79
N VAL A 413 16.09 -29.17 -12.78
CA VAL A 413 16.02 -28.33 -13.98
C VAL A 413 17.21 -28.64 -14.91
N SER A 414 16.92 -28.92 -16.17
CA SER A 414 17.92 -29.21 -17.20
C SER A 414 18.55 -27.90 -17.71
N TYR A 415 19.59 -27.42 -17.03
CA TYR A 415 20.25 -26.14 -17.35
C TYR A 415 20.63 -25.97 -18.82
N SER A 416 21.16 -27.02 -19.47
CA SER A 416 21.57 -27.00 -20.89
C SER A 416 20.41 -26.85 -21.88
N ARG A 417 19.17 -27.03 -21.44
CA ARG A 417 17.96 -26.83 -22.26
C ARG A 417 17.33 -25.45 -22.06
N LEU A 418 17.84 -24.64 -21.15
CA LEU A 418 17.38 -23.27 -20.95
C LEU A 418 18.02 -22.37 -22.02
N ASP A 419 17.22 -21.46 -22.55
CA ASP A 419 17.74 -20.32 -23.31
C ASP A 419 18.48 -19.35 -22.38
N GLN A 420 19.12 -18.33 -22.93
CA GLN A 420 19.99 -17.45 -22.17
C GLN A 420 19.25 -16.72 -21.03
N GLU A 421 18.02 -16.28 -21.26
CA GLU A 421 17.15 -15.69 -20.24
C GLU A 421 16.83 -16.69 -19.13
N GLY A 422 16.46 -17.93 -19.49
CA GLY A 422 16.22 -19.00 -18.53
C GLY A 422 17.46 -19.36 -17.72
N GLN A 423 18.66 -19.29 -18.32
CA GLN A 423 19.94 -19.49 -17.63
C GLN A 423 20.23 -18.39 -16.60
N VAL A 424 19.95 -17.13 -16.93
CA VAL A 424 20.02 -16.01 -15.99
C VAL A 424 19.06 -16.22 -14.82
N ASP A 425 17.79 -16.51 -15.12
CA ASP A 425 16.76 -16.74 -14.10
C ASP A 425 17.11 -17.92 -13.18
N PHE A 426 17.68 -18.99 -13.74
CA PHE A 426 18.16 -20.13 -12.96
C PHE A 426 19.28 -19.74 -11.99
N ILE A 427 20.28 -18.98 -12.46
CA ILE A 427 21.42 -18.54 -11.63
C ILE A 427 20.91 -17.62 -10.50
N LEU A 428 20.03 -16.67 -10.83
CA LEU A 428 19.41 -15.75 -9.88
C LEU A 428 18.63 -16.52 -8.80
N LEU A 429 17.78 -17.46 -9.20
CA LEU A 429 16.97 -18.25 -8.29
C LEU A 429 17.81 -19.15 -7.38
N LYS A 430 18.84 -19.80 -7.95
CA LYS A 430 19.80 -20.63 -7.19
C LYS A 430 20.45 -19.79 -6.09
N LYS A 431 21.00 -18.64 -6.47
CA LYS A 431 21.71 -17.75 -5.55
C LYS A 431 20.80 -17.16 -4.49
N TYR A 432 19.57 -16.81 -4.86
CA TYR A 432 18.57 -16.35 -3.90
C TYR A 432 18.27 -17.42 -2.83
N ILE A 433 18.04 -18.67 -3.24
CA ILE A 433 17.75 -19.77 -2.30
C ILE A 433 18.96 -20.05 -1.41
N ASP A 434 20.16 -20.15 -1.99
CA ASP A 434 21.40 -20.37 -1.25
C ASP A 434 21.60 -19.27 -0.18
N ARG A 435 21.42 -18.00 -0.56
CA ARG A 435 21.49 -16.85 0.36
C ARG A 435 20.47 -16.92 1.49
N GLN A 436 19.22 -17.28 1.19
CA GLN A 436 18.19 -17.38 2.22
C GLN A 436 18.53 -18.49 3.23
N LEU A 437 19.13 -19.59 2.79
CA LEU A 437 19.60 -20.66 3.67
C LEU A 437 20.77 -20.20 4.55
N GLU A 438 21.76 -19.52 3.98
CA GLU A 438 22.91 -18.97 4.73
C GLU A 438 22.46 -17.89 5.74
N ALA A 439 21.52 -17.02 5.35
CA ALA A 439 20.93 -16.03 6.25
C ALA A 439 20.16 -16.68 7.42
N LEU A 440 19.54 -17.84 7.20
CA LEU A 440 18.93 -18.62 8.27
C LEU A 440 19.97 -19.22 9.21
N ASP A 441 21.09 -19.76 8.70
CA ASP A 441 22.19 -20.25 9.54
C ASP A 441 22.77 -19.12 10.41
N ALA A 442 23.09 -17.98 9.78
CA ALA A 442 23.60 -16.83 10.49
C ALA A 442 22.59 -16.27 11.52
N SER A 443 21.29 -16.32 11.21
CA SER A 443 20.24 -15.95 12.17
C SER A 443 20.15 -16.93 13.34
N GLN A 444 20.41 -18.21 13.11
CA GLN A 444 20.41 -19.24 14.15
C GLN A 444 21.56 -19.02 15.14
N GLU A 445 22.76 -18.75 14.63
CA GLU A 445 23.92 -18.41 15.44
C GLU A 445 23.67 -17.12 16.24
N ARG A 446 23.13 -16.07 15.61
CA ARG A 446 22.75 -14.83 16.30
C ARG A 446 21.68 -15.05 17.36
N ASN A 447 20.71 -15.92 17.12
CA ASN A 447 19.65 -16.22 18.10
C ASN A 447 20.19 -16.97 19.32
N ALA A 448 21.24 -17.79 19.16
CA ALA A 448 21.93 -18.41 20.29
C ALA A 448 22.58 -17.36 21.22
N GLU A 449 23.10 -16.27 20.66
CA GLU A 449 23.66 -15.14 21.44
C GLU A 449 22.61 -14.41 22.30
N LEU A 450 21.32 -14.56 21.98
CA LEU A 450 20.20 -13.92 22.70
C LEU A 450 19.71 -14.74 23.90
N GLU A 451 20.00 -16.05 23.93
CA GLU A 451 19.52 -16.98 24.96
C GLU A 451 19.79 -16.47 26.39
N PRO A 452 20.98 -15.92 26.73
CA PRO A 452 21.21 -15.39 28.07
C PRO A 452 20.17 -14.35 28.48
N TYR A 453 19.70 -13.51 27.55
CA TYR A 453 18.82 -12.37 27.82
C TYR A 453 17.33 -12.72 27.78
N LEU A 454 16.93 -13.68 26.96
CA LEU A 454 15.52 -13.98 26.66
C LEU A 454 14.99 -15.28 27.30
N GLU A 455 15.85 -16.25 27.57
CA GLU A 455 15.42 -17.53 28.15
C GLU A 455 15.44 -17.50 29.69
N PRO A 456 14.53 -18.23 30.36
CA PRO A 456 13.66 -19.31 29.85
C PRO A 456 12.21 -18.91 29.49
N PHE A 457 11.91 -17.61 29.38
CA PHE A 457 10.52 -17.15 29.18
C PHE A 457 10.11 -17.06 27.70
N ALA A 458 11.01 -16.62 26.81
CA ALA A 458 10.64 -16.23 25.46
C ALA A 458 10.08 -17.39 24.61
N LEU A 459 10.74 -18.56 24.59
CA LEU A 459 10.23 -19.71 23.81
C LEU A 459 8.87 -20.22 24.29
N LYS A 460 8.60 -20.21 25.60
CA LYS A 460 7.29 -20.60 26.15
C LYS A 460 6.18 -19.61 25.77
N LEU A 461 6.50 -18.32 25.75
CA LEU A 461 5.58 -17.29 25.28
C LEU A 461 5.30 -17.44 23.79
N ILE A 462 6.32 -17.72 22.97
CA ILE A 462 6.16 -17.96 21.53
C ILE A 462 5.28 -19.18 21.28
N GLU A 463 5.37 -20.24 22.09
CA GLU A 463 4.49 -21.41 21.98
C GLU A 463 3.00 -21.03 22.09
N LEU A 464 2.63 -20.17 23.04
CA LEU A 464 1.25 -19.66 23.17
C LEU A 464 0.80 -18.85 21.95
N LEU A 465 1.70 -18.05 21.36
CA LEU A 465 1.44 -17.30 20.14
C LEU A 465 1.20 -18.24 18.95
N GLU A 466 2.03 -19.27 18.80
CA GLU A 466 1.92 -20.28 17.74
C GLU A 466 0.68 -21.17 17.87
N GLU A 467 0.24 -21.46 19.08
CA GLU A 467 -1.04 -22.12 19.34
C GLU A 467 -2.22 -21.26 18.89
N ARG A 468 -2.20 -19.96 19.22
CA ARG A 468 -3.23 -19.02 18.75
C ARG A 468 -3.23 -18.91 17.23
N GLN A 469 -2.07 -18.80 16.58
CA GLN A 469 -1.96 -18.74 15.11
C GLN A 469 -2.62 -19.95 14.44
N ARG A 470 -2.52 -21.13 15.07
CA ARG A 470 -3.17 -22.38 14.61
C ARG A 470 -4.61 -22.54 15.08
N VAL A 471 -5.14 -21.59 15.87
CA VAL A 471 -6.45 -21.66 16.51
C VAL A 471 -6.61 -22.96 17.32
N ALA A 472 -5.52 -23.37 17.99
CA ALA A 472 -5.55 -24.54 18.85
C ALA A 472 -6.42 -24.25 20.10
N PRO A 473 -7.21 -25.23 20.59
CA PRO A 473 -7.95 -25.08 21.84
C PRO A 473 -7.02 -24.65 22.97
N THR A 474 -7.29 -23.48 23.56
CA THR A 474 -6.42 -22.91 24.60
C THR A 474 -7.01 -23.20 25.96
N ALA A 475 -6.36 -24.06 26.74
CA ALA A 475 -6.70 -24.25 28.15
C ALA A 475 -6.25 -23.01 28.96
N GLY A 476 -7.21 -22.16 29.33
CA GLY A 476 -6.96 -20.88 30.03
C GLY A 476 -6.07 -21.02 31.26
N GLN A 477 -6.29 -22.07 32.07
CA GLN A 477 -5.48 -22.36 33.26
C GLN A 477 -4.00 -22.63 32.93
N ARG A 478 -3.72 -23.42 31.88
CA ARG A 478 -2.33 -23.71 31.45
C ARG A 478 -1.65 -22.44 30.94
N ALA A 479 -2.35 -21.66 30.11
CA ALA A 479 -1.83 -20.42 29.57
C ALA A 479 -1.51 -19.41 30.69
N ALA A 480 -2.39 -19.28 31.69
CA ALA A 480 -2.16 -18.45 32.87
C ALA A 480 -0.95 -18.92 33.70
N GLY A 481 -0.75 -20.23 33.84
CA GLY A 481 0.43 -20.81 34.48
C GLY A 481 1.72 -20.43 33.76
N ILE A 482 1.77 -20.59 32.44
CA ILE A 482 2.93 -20.20 31.61
C ILE A 482 3.21 -18.70 31.73
N LEU A 483 2.18 -17.85 31.64
CA LEU A 483 2.32 -16.40 31.77
C LEU A 483 2.82 -16.00 33.17
N SER A 484 2.34 -16.66 34.22
CA SER A 484 2.77 -16.38 35.59
C SER A 484 4.25 -16.72 35.81
N THR A 485 4.70 -17.88 35.31
CA THR A 485 6.13 -18.24 35.32
C THR A 485 6.95 -17.27 34.49
N ALA A 486 6.48 -16.89 33.29
CA ALA A 486 7.17 -15.92 32.45
C ALA A 486 7.32 -14.56 33.14
N CYS A 487 6.30 -14.08 33.86
CA CYS A 487 6.37 -12.86 34.68
C CYS A 487 7.46 -12.96 35.76
N GLN A 488 7.57 -14.11 36.44
CA GLN A 488 8.62 -14.34 37.43
C GLN A 488 10.01 -14.35 36.80
N ASP A 489 10.17 -15.01 35.65
CA ASP A 489 11.43 -15.08 34.91
C ASP A 489 11.88 -13.69 34.41
N VAL A 490 10.95 -12.88 33.88
CA VAL A 490 11.21 -11.51 33.43
C VAL A 490 11.63 -10.61 34.59
N GLU A 491 10.95 -10.70 35.73
CA GLU A 491 11.27 -9.94 36.93
C GLU A 491 12.64 -10.33 37.51
N ALA A 492 12.94 -11.63 37.59
CA ALA A 492 14.23 -12.14 38.02
C ALA A 492 15.37 -11.67 37.09
N LYS A 493 15.14 -11.66 35.76
CA LYS A 493 16.09 -11.13 34.78
C LYS A 493 16.34 -9.64 35.01
N ARG A 494 15.27 -8.87 35.22
CA ARG A 494 15.36 -7.43 35.50
C ARG A 494 16.16 -7.15 36.76
N ALA A 495 15.90 -7.87 37.85
CA ALA A 495 16.63 -7.73 39.11
C ALA A 495 18.12 -8.05 38.92
N ALA A 496 18.46 -9.18 38.28
CA ALA A 496 19.85 -9.56 38.03
C ALA A 496 20.64 -8.52 37.21
N VAL A 497 19.98 -7.84 36.26
CA VAL A 497 20.57 -6.76 35.49
C VAL A 497 20.76 -5.50 36.33
N LYS A 498 19.76 -5.12 37.14
CA LYS A 498 19.80 -3.93 37.99
C LYS A 498 20.84 -4.05 39.12
N ASP A 499 20.98 -5.23 39.71
CA ASP A 499 21.92 -5.49 40.81
C ASP A 499 23.38 -5.62 40.32
N GLY A 500 23.62 -5.46 39.00
CA GLY A 500 24.95 -5.51 38.40
C GLY A 500 25.54 -6.92 38.33
N HIS A 501 24.76 -7.96 38.66
CA HIS A 501 25.14 -9.37 38.49
C HIS A 501 25.31 -9.77 37.01
N ARG A 502 24.87 -8.91 36.08
CA ARG A 502 25.12 -9.02 34.65
C ARG A 502 25.55 -7.68 34.07
N ARG A 503 26.69 -7.67 33.37
CA ARG A 503 27.24 -6.49 32.67
C ARG A 503 27.65 -6.88 31.25
N CYS A 504 27.63 -5.91 30.33
CA CYS A 504 28.20 -6.09 29.00
C CYS A 504 29.66 -5.63 29.03
N HIS A 505 30.57 -6.52 28.66
CA HIS A 505 32.02 -6.30 28.67
C HIS A 505 32.61 -6.20 27.26
N SER A 506 31.84 -6.58 26.23
CA SER A 506 32.26 -6.53 24.84
C SER A 506 31.24 -5.82 23.93
N GLY A 507 31.71 -5.31 22.79
CA GLY A 507 30.83 -4.77 21.74
C GLY A 507 29.86 -5.81 21.19
N LYS A 508 30.25 -7.09 21.19
CA LYS A 508 29.41 -8.23 20.78
C LYS A 508 28.21 -8.42 21.72
N GLU A 509 28.43 -8.36 23.03
CA GLU A 509 27.35 -8.47 24.04
C GLU A 509 26.40 -7.28 23.98
N ARG A 510 26.93 -6.05 23.80
CA ARG A 510 26.09 -4.85 23.64
C ARG A 510 25.12 -4.99 22.45
N LEU A 511 25.57 -5.58 21.35
CA LEU A 511 24.70 -5.81 20.19
C LEU A 511 23.69 -6.93 20.42
N ALA A 512 24.08 -8.02 21.10
CA ALA A 512 23.15 -9.07 21.49
C ALA A 512 22.02 -8.50 22.36
N VAL A 513 22.33 -7.60 23.30
CA VAL A 513 21.32 -6.87 24.07
C VAL A 513 20.41 -6.03 23.17
N TYR A 514 20.96 -5.31 22.20
CA TYR A 514 20.16 -4.50 21.27
C TYR A 514 19.20 -5.35 20.44
N ARG A 515 19.66 -6.49 19.91
CA ARG A 515 18.81 -7.45 19.19
C ARG A 515 17.73 -8.04 20.12
N ALA A 516 18.07 -8.32 21.38
CA ALA A 516 17.12 -8.80 22.37
C ALA A 516 16.01 -7.76 22.66
N LEU A 517 16.33 -6.45 22.66
CA LEU A 517 15.32 -5.39 22.76
C LEU A 517 14.30 -5.47 21.62
N GLY A 518 14.74 -5.79 20.40
CA GLY A 518 13.87 -6.02 19.25
C GLY A 518 12.87 -7.16 19.50
N ILE A 519 13.36 -8.30 20.01
CA ILE A 519 12.50 -9.45 20.34
C ILE A 519 11.52 -9.12 21.48
N LEU A 520 11.96 -8.39 22.52
CA LEU A 520 11.07 -7.95 23.60
C LEU A 520 9.94 -7.05 23.08
N HIS A 521 10.24 -6.17 22.13
CA HIS A 521 9.24 -5.33 21.49
C HIS A 521 8.26 -6.14 20.61
N GLU A 522 8.76 -7.10 19.83
CA GLU A 522 7.90 -8.04 19.08
C GLU A 522 6.96 -8.80 20.02
N LEU A 523 7.49 -9.38 21.09
CA LEU A 523 6.69 -10.12 22.07
C LEU A 523 5.61 -9.25 22.72
N HIS A 524 5.94 -8.01 23.11
CA HIS A 524 4.94 -7.10 23.68
C HIS A 524 3.76 -6.88 22.73
N ARG A 525 4.04 -6.48 21.49
CA ARG A 525 3.01 -6.23 20.47
C ARG A 525 2.19 -7.49 20.16
N LEU A 526 2.84 -8.64 20.02
CA LEU A 526 2.16 -9.91 19.72
C LEU A 526 1.24 -10.35 20.87
N PHE A 527 1.62 -10.09 22.13
CA PHE A 527 0.76 -10.40 23.28
C PHE A 527 -0.41 -9.42 23.46
N GLU A 528 -0.26 -8.15 23.03
CA GLU A 528 -1.39 -7.21 22.94
C GLU A 528 -2.46 -7.70 21.96
N GLU A 529 -2.05 -8.25 20.80
CA GLU A 529 -2.99 -8.89 19.87
C GLU A 529 -3.55 -10.20 20.42
N TRP A 530 -2.70 -11.04 21.02
CA TRP A 530 -3.07 -12.36 21.52
C TRP A 530 -4.15 -12.31 22.60
N ILE A 531 -4.05 -11.39 23.56
CA ILE A 531 -5.08 -11.23 24.60
C ILE A 531 -6.41 -10.75 23.98
N GLY A 532 -6.35 -9.81 23.03
CA GLY A 532 -7.52 -9.27 22.35
C GLY A 532 -8.29 -10.30 21.51
N PHE A 533 -7.64 -11.37 21.07
CA PHE A 533 -8.28 -12.43 20.30
C PHE A 533 -9.28 -13.26 21.12
N TYR A 534 -8.99 -13.52 22.40
CA TYR A 534 -9.82 -14.36 23.27
C TYR A 534 -10.64 -13.57 24.30
N GLN A 535 -10.16 -12.40 24.71
CA GLN A 535 -10.80 -11.60 25.76
C GLN A 535 -12.20 -11.15 25.33
N GLY A 536 -13.20 -11.51 26.15
CA GLY A 536 -14.61 -11.18 25.88
C GLY A 536 -15.34 -12.17 24.96
N TYR A 537 -14.62 -13.15 24.38
CA TYR A 537 -15.21 -14.25 23.61
C TYR A 537 -15.22 -15.58 24.39
N ASP A 538 -14.12 -15.90 25.07
CA ASP A 538 -13.98 -17.11 25.91
C ASP A 538 -13.95 -16.71 27.40
N PRO A 539 -15.03 -16.96 28.17
CA PRO A 539 -15.11 -16.59 29.58
C PRO A 539 -14.10 -17.32 30.47
N GLU A 540 -13.79 -18.59 30.19
CA GLU A 540 -12.86 -19.39 30.99
C GLU A 540 -11.42 -18.90 30.75
N PHE A 541 -11.06 -18.66 29.48
CA PHE A 541 -9.80 -18.00 29.15
C PHE A 541 -9.70 -16.65 29.86
N THR A 542 -10.74 -15.81 29.75
CA THR A 542 -10.75 -14.45 30.31
C THR A 542 -10.52 -14.48 31.82
N TRP A 543 -11.17 -15.42 32.52
CA TRP A 543 -11.05 -15.59 33.97
C TRP A 543 -9.63 -15.93 34.42
N TRP A 544 -8.93 -16.84 33.72
CA TRP A 544 -7.58 -17.25 34.08
C TRP A 544 -6.48 -16.28 33.59
N VAL A 545 -6.61 -15.73 32.38
CA VAL A 545 -5.47 -15.22 31.60
C VAL A 545 -5.29 -13.70 31.65
N VAL A 546 -6.37 -12.91 31.82
CA VAL A 546 -6.30 -11.45 31.66
C VAL A 546 -5.34 -10.80 32.65
N ALA A 547 -5.40 -11.17 33.92
CA ALA A 547 -4.52 -10.61 34.95
C ALA A 547 -3.02 -10.92 34.71
N PRO A 548 -2.59 -12.19 34.55
CA PRO A 548 -1.18 -12.49 34.30
C PRO A 548 -0.67 -11.93 32.97
N CYS A 549 -1.51 -11.86 31.92
CA CYS A 549 -1.11 -11.25 30.65
C CYS A 549 -0.91 -9.72 30.77
N LYS A 550 -1.78 -9.00 31.50
CA LYS A 550 -1.58 -7.57 31.79
C LYS A 550 -0.31 -7.32 32.60
N GLN A 551 0.04 -8.21 33.51
CA GLN A 551 1.29 -8.14 34.24
C GLN A 551 2.49 -8.30 33.30
N LEU A 552 2.47 -9.29 32.40
CA LEU A 552 3.52 -9.50 31.40
C LEU A 552 3.72 -8.25 30.51
N LEU A 553 2.62 -7.69 29.98
CA LEU A 553 2.66 -6.48 29.14
C LEU A 553 3.24 -5.27 29.88
N ARG A 554 3.08 -5.18 31.21
CA ARG A 554 3.75 -4.16 32.02
C ARG A 554 5.25 -4.44 32.22
N LEU A 555 5.63 -5.71 32.36
CA LEU A 555 7.00 -6.12 32.68
C LEU A 555 7.96 -6.08 31.49
N LEU A 556 7.53 -6.46 30.28
CA LEU A 556 8.40 -6.48 29.09
C LEU A 556 9.03 -5.10 28.75
N PRO A 557 8.28 -3.97 28.78
CA PRO A 557 8.87 -2.65 28.59
C PRO A 557 9.81 -2.24 29.73
N GLN A 558 9.53 -2.66 30.96
CA GLN A 558 10.38 -2.38 32.12
C GLN A 558 11.72 -3.14 32.03
N LEU A 559 11.70 -4.39 31.57
CA LEU A 559 12.93 -5.14 31.26
C LEU A 559 13.72 -4.46 30.13
N SER A 560 13.03 -4.01 29.08
CA SER A 560 13.64 -3.30 27.96
C SER A 560 14.35 -2.02 28.41
N ASN A 561 13.73 -1.23 29.29
CA ASN A 561 14.37 -0.03 29.85
C ASN A 561 15.56 -0.39 30.74
N SER A 562 15.45 -1.44 31.55
CA SER A 562 16.56 -1.92 32.38
C SER A 562 17.76 -2.36 31.53
N PHE A 563 17.55 -3.01 30.38
CA PHE A 563 18.62 -3.35 29.44
C PHE A 563 19.29 -2.09 28.87
N LYS A 564 18.52 -1.07 28.47
CA LYS A 564 19.06 0.19 27.96
C LYS A 564 19.93 0.90 29.01
N GLU A 565 19.41 1.06 30.22
CA GLU A 565 20.10 1.79 31.29
C GLU A 565 21.32 1.02 31.83
N ASN A 566 21.15 -0.26 32.18
CA ASN A 566 22.13 -1.00 32.99
C ASN A 566 23.11 -1.84 32.15
N LEU A 567 22.73 -2.21 30.92
CA LEU A 567 23.61 -3.00 30.02
C LEU A 567 24.21 -2.14 28.90
N LEU A 568 23.44 -1.20 28.36
CA LEU A 568 23.91 -0.31 27.29
C LEU A 568 24.42 1.05 27.80
N GLY A 569 24.06 1.45 29.02
CA GLY A 569 24.44 2.76 29.57
C GLY A 569 23.73 3.93 28.89
N ILE A 570 22.55 3.70 28.31
CA ILE A 570 21.73 4.73 27.66
C ILE A 570 20.77 5.28 28.71
N LEU A 571 20.92 6.56 29.09
CA LEU A 571 20.10 7.19 30.11
C LEU A 571 18.69 7.57 29.59
N PRO A 572 17.69 7.70 30.48
CA PRO A 572 16.36 8.18 30.09
C PRO A 572 16.45 9.58 29.47
N GLY A 573 16.18 9.68 28.17
CA GLY A 573 16.21 10.94 27.42
C GLY A 573 17.42 11.11 26.50
N GLU A 574 18.47 10.28 26.63
CA GLU A 574 19.54 10.20 25.64
C GLU A 574 19.03 9.45 24.41
N LYS A 575 18.71 10.22 23.37
CA LYS A 575 18.62 9.70 22.01
C LYS A 575 20.00 9.92 21.38
N ASP A 576 20.53 8.92 20.68
CA ASP A 576 21.64 9.07 19.71
C ASP A 576 23.06 8.68 20.13
N ALA A 577 23.26 7.53 20.76
CA ALA A 577 24.51 6.81 20.51
C ALA A 577 24.42 6.16 19.11
N ILE A 578 25.24 6.59 18.14
CA ILE A 578 25.38 5.89 16.85
C ILE A 578 26.06 4.54 17.13
N ILE A 579 25.26 3.49 17.29
CA ILE A 579 25.73 2.13 17.54
C ILE A 579 25.64 1.36 16.23
N GLY A 580 26.78 0.97 15.68
CA GLY A 580 26.88 0.00 14.59
C GLY A 580 27.93 -1.06 14.92
N GLN A 581 27.75 -2.29 14.42
CA GLN A 581 28.80 -3.31 14.45
C GLN A 581 29.44 -3.41 13.06
N PRO A 582 30.78 -3.34 12.96
CA PRO A 582 31.48 -3.68 11.74
C PRO A 582 31.08 -5.09 11.27
N ALA A 583 30.79 -5.25 9.98
CA ALA A 583 30.41 -6.56 9.43
C ALA A 583 31.63 -7.50 9.34
N GLY A 584 32.83 -6.93 9.19
CA GLY A 584 34.08 -7.64 8.98
C GLY A 584 34.29 -7.99 7.50
N GLY A 585 35.57 -8.05 7.09
CA GLY A 585 35.94 -8.24 5.68
C GLY A 585 35.38 -9.53 5.05
N ARG A 586 35.23 -10.62 5.81
CA ARG A 586 34.66 -11.88 5.31
C ARG A 586 33.19 -11.73 4.90
N ALA A 587 32.39 -11.03 5.69
CA ALA A 587 30.98 -10.79 5.38
C ALA A 587 30.84 -9.91 4.13
N ILE A 588 31.68 -8.88 4.01
CA ILE A 588 31.69 -8.01 2.82
C ILE A 588 32.08 -8.80 1.56
N LEU A 589 33.08 -9.68 1.64
CA LEU A 589 33.47 -10.53 0.50
C LEU A 589 32.36 -11.47 0.05
N ASN A 590 31.59 -12.02 0.98
CA ASN A 590 30.42 -12.84 0.65
C ASN A 590 29.35 -11.99 -0.05
N ASP A 591 29.03 -10.82 0.49
CA ASP A 591 28.09 -9.87 -0.13
C ASP A 591 28.56 -9.45 -1.55
N LEU A 592 29.87 -9.32 -1.78
CA LEU A 592 30.43 -8.97 -3.08
C LEU A 592 30.30 -10.10 -4.10
N ASP A 593 30.60 -11.35 -3.69
CA ASP A 593 30.34 -12.52 -4.55
C ASP A 593 28.85 -12.56 -4.90
N GLU A 594 27.95 -12.34 -3.94
CA GLU A 594 26.50 -12.29 -4.16
C GLU A 594 26.09 -11.33 -5.28
N GLN A 595 26.65 -10.12 -5.26
CA GLN A 595 26.36 -9.07 -6.24
C GLN A 595 27.13 -9.22 -7.56
N PHE A 596 27.91 -10.30 -7.74
CA PHE A 596 28.79 -10.52 -8.88
C PHE A 596 29.80 -9.36 -9.06
N ILE A 597 30.42 -8.94 -7.97
CA ILE A 597 31.44 -7.87 -7.96
C ILE A 597 32.82 -8.50 -7.79
N ALA A 598 33.63 -8.44 -8.85
CA ALA A 598 34.97 -9.04 -8.89
C ALA A 598 36.08 -8.12 -8.32
N TYR A 599 35.78 -7.48 -7.19
CA TYR A 599 36.66 -6.56 -6.49
C TYR A 599 36.73 -6.90 -5.00
N THR A 600 37.83 -6.55 -4.37
CA THR A 600 37.99 -6.56 -2.92
C THR A 600 37.47 -5.26 -2.29
N PRO A 601 37.13 -5.24 -0.99
CA PRO A 601 36.74 -4.01 -0.30
C PRO A 601 37.77 -2.88 -0.44
N GLU A 602 39.06 -3.20 -0.39
CA GLU A 602 40.17 -2.25 -0.51
C GLU A 602 40.24 -1.66 -1.93
N GLU A 603 40.07 -2.49 -2.96
CA GLU A 603 39.99 -2.03 -4.34
C GLU A 603 38.77 -1.11 -4.56
N LEU A 604 37.63 -1.40 -3.94
CA LEU A 604 36.44 -0.53 -4.04
C LEU A 604 36.64 0.82 -3.35
N ILE A 605 37.38 0.86 -2.24
CA ILE A 605 37.82 2.11 -1.61
C ILE A 605 38.70 2.89 -2.58
N GLN A 606 39.65 2.24 -3.25
CA GLN A 606 40.53 2.87 -4.24
C GLN A 606 39.74 3.45 -5.42
N VAL A 607 38.74 2.73 -5.96
CA VAL A 607 37.83 3.27 -6.99
C VAL A 607 37.16 4.55 -6.50
N ALA A 608 36.62 4.54 -5.28
CA ALA A 608 35.94 5.71 -4.72
C ALA A 608 36.88 6.89 -4.47
N GLU A 609 38.13 6.63 -4.06
CA GLU A 609 39.16 7.65 -3.86
C GLU A 609 39.57 8.30 -5.20
N GLN A 610 39.73 7.52 -6.27
CA GLN A 610 40.02 8.04 -7.62
C GLN A 610 38.87 8.89 -8.16
N GLU A 611 37.64 8.41 -8.05
CA GLU A 611 36.44 9.15 -8.45
C GLU A 611 36.26 10.44 -7.64
N TYR A 612 36.53 10.39 -6.33
CA TYR A 612 36.50 11.57 -5.48
C TYR A 612 37.54 12.61 -5.92
N ALA A 613 38.78 12.20 -6.20
CA ALA A 613 39.84 13.09 -6.64
C ALA A 613 39.50 13.80 -7.96
N TRP A 614 38.87 13.08 -8.90
CA TRP A 614 38.35 13.68 -10.12
C TRP A 614 37.26 14.71 -9.83
N CYS A 615 36.30 14.39 -8.95
CA CYS A 615 35.23 15.32 -8.60
C CYS A 615 35.75 16.59 -7.94
N GLU A 616 36.73 16.47 -7.03
CA GLU A 616 37.35 17.61 -6.37
C GLU A 616 38.03 18.53 -7.39
N ALA A 617 38.77 17.95 -8.34
CA ALA A 617 39.40 18.70 -9.43
C ALA A 617 38.39 19.44 -10.32
N GLU A 618 37.27 18.79 -10.69
CA GLU A 618 36.19 19.45 -11.45
C GLU A 618 35.46 20.51 -10.64
N THR A 619 35.30 20.31 -9.33
CA THR A 619 34.65 21.29 -8.44
C THR A 619 35.51 22.53 -8.34
N VAL A 620 36.83 22.37 -8.23
CA VAL A 620 37.79 23.48 -8.29
C VAL A 620 37.66 24.24 -9.61
N LYS A 621 37.58 23.56 -10.77
CA LYS A 621 37.38 24.24 -12.06
C LYS A 621 36.09 25.08 -12.08
N ALA A 622 34.96 24.49 -11.66
CA ALA A 622 33.70 25.22 -11.57
C ALA A 622 33.76 26.38 -10.54
N SER A 623 34.56 26.24 -9.48
CA SER A 623 34.75 27.30 -8.48
C SER A 623 35.56 28.48 -9.03
N ASN A 624 36.58 28.19 -9.85
CA ASN A 624 37.32 29.23 -10.58
C ASN A 624 36.37 29.97 -11.55
N ASP A 625 35.49 29.26 -12.26
CA ASP A 625 34.50 29.87 -13.16
C ASP A 625 33.50 30.79 -12.43
N LEU A 626 33.25 30.56 -11.14
CA LEU A 626 32.42 31.44 -10.28
C LEU A 626 33.18 32.62 -9.66
N GLY A 627 34.50 32.67 -9.81
CA GLY A 627 35.34 33.70 -9.20
C GLY A 627 35.75 33.42 -7.75
N TYR A 628 35.71 32.15 -7.30
CA TYR A 628 36.21 31.72 -5.98
C TYR A 628 37.61 31.09 -6.04
N ASP A 629 38.28 31.17 -7.18
CA ASP A 629 39.58 30.56 -7.44
C ASP A 629 39.63 29.06 -7.00
N GLN A 630 40.65 28.67 -6.23
CA GLN A 630 40.84 27.30 -5.72
C GLN A 630 40.00 27.01 -4.46
N ASP A 631 39.30 28.00 -3.90
CA ASP A 631 38.48 27.83 -2.69
C ASP A 631 37.08 27.32 -3.02
N TRP A 632 37.03 26.04 -3.40
CA TRP A 632 35.78 25.38 -3.74
C TRP A 632 34.80 25.27 -2.57
N LYS A 633 35.27 25.39 -1.31
CA LYS A 633 34.39 25.37 -0.13
C LYS A 633 33.58 26.65 -0.03
N SER A 634 34.21 27.81 -0.28
CA SER A 634 33.48 29.08 -0.36
C SER A 634 32.51 29.12 -1.54
N ALA A 635 32.87 28.54 -2.69
CA ALA A 635 31.96 28.38 -3.82
C ALA A 635 30.76 27.46 -3.48
N LEU A 636 31.00 26.35 -2.77
CA LEU A 636 29.93 25.48 -2.29
C LEU A 636 29.00 26.21 -1.31
N GLU A 637 29.54 27.03 -0.41
CA GLU A 637 28.74 27.86 0.50
C GLU A 637 27.86 28.87 -0.25
N HIS A 638 28.34 29.45 -1.35
CA HIS A 638 27.51 30.25 -2.25
C HIS A 638 26.36 29.42 -2.83
N VAL A 639 26.65 28.25 -3.41
CA VAL A 639 25.66 27.36 -4.05
C VAL A 639 24.58 26.88 -3.06
N LYS A 640 24.95 26.60 -1.81
CA LYS A 640 23.99 26.26 -0.75
C LYS A 640 22.98 27.37 -0.48
N ASN A 641 23.34 28.64 -0.67
CA ASN A 641 22.45 29.77 -0.43
C ASN A 641 21.49 30.07 -1.60
N LEU A 642 21.58 29.33 -2.72
CA LEU A 642 20.65 29.43 -3.87
C LEU A 642 19.36 28.63 -3.67
N TYR A 643 18.78 28.72 -2.48
CA TYR A 643 17.50 28.10 -2.14
C TYR A 643 16.32 29.01 -2.48
N VAL A 644 15.15 28.42 -2.69
CA VAL A 644 13.93 29.20 -3.00
C VAL A 644 13.17 29.58 -1.72
N ARG A 645 12.28 30.56 -1.82
CA ARG A 645 11.46 30.96 -0.67
C ARG A 645 10.50 29.83 -0.23
N PRO A 646 10.12 29.75 1.07
CA PRO A 646 9.10 28.81 1.53
C PRO A 646 7.85 28.84 0.65
N GLY A 647 7.33 27.65 0.31
CA GLY A 647 6.19 27.49 -0.60
C GLY A 647 6.54 27.40 -2.09
N GLN A 648 7.80 27.63 -2.49
CA GLN A 648 8.21 27.54 -3.91
C GLN A 648 8.88 26.21 -4.29
N GLN A 649 9.31 25.39 -3.32
CA GLN A 649 10.10 24.17 -3.59
C GLN A 649 9.36 23.15 -4.47
N THR A 650 8.05 22.99 -4.31
CA THR A 650 7.26 22.05 -5.12
C THR A 650 7.13 22.50 -6.57
N HIS A 651 7.07 23.80 -6.82
CA HIS A 651 7.10 24.36 -8.17
C HIS A 651 8.47 24.16 -8.82
N LEU A 652 9.55 24.40 -8.07
CA LEU A 652 10.91 24.13 -8.52
C LEU A 652 11.12 22.65 -8.88
N VAL A 653 10.64 21.73 -8.04
CA VAL A 653 10.69 20.29 -8.32
C VAL A 653 9.98 19.95 -9.63
N ARG A 654 8.84 20.59 -9.92
CA ARG A 654 8.10 20.39 -11.18
C ARG A 654 8.88 20.89 -12.38
N GLU A 655 9.46 22.10 -12.30
CA GLU A 655 10.31 22.68 -13.33
C GLU A 655 11.49 21.77 -13.67
N LEU A 656 12.23 21.33 -12.65
CA LEU A 656 13.41 20.48 -12.82
C LEU A 656 13.07 19.09 -13.41
N ALA A 657 11.89 18.54 -13.05
CA ALA A 657 11.43 17.27 -13.60
C ALA A 657 11.06 17.40 -15.09
N GLU A 658 10.36 18.47 -15.46
CA GLU A 658 10.00 18.77 -16.85
C GLU A 658 11.26 19.03 -17.69
N GLU A 659 12.24 19.79 -17.17
CA GLU A 659 13.54 20.01 -17.81
C GLU A 659 14.25 18.70 -18.16
N ALA A 660 14.36 17.77 -17.20
CA ALA A 660 15.02 16.50 -17.41
C ALA A 660 14.27 15.60 -18.42
N ILE A 661 12.93 15.54 -18.33
CA ILE A 661 12.09 14.78 -19.27
C ILE A 661 12.26 15.31 -20.68
N ASP A 662 12.21 16.62 -20.86
CA ASP A 662 12.31 17.26 -22.17
C ASP A 662 13.70 17.08 -22.77
N TYR A 663 14.76 17.19 -21.96
CA TYR A 663 16.12 16.92 -22.40
C TYR A 663 16.28 15.49 -22.94
N VAL A 664 15.87 14.50 -22.15
CA VAL A 664 15.99 13.08 -22.50
C VAL A 664 15.17 12.72 -23.75
N LYS A 665 13.98 13.31 -23.91
CA LYS A 665 13.15 13.15 -25.12
C LYS A 665 13.78 13.81 -26.35
N LYS A 666 14.24 15.05 -26.21
CA LYS A 666 14.85 15.83 -27.30
C LYS A 666 16.08 15.14 -27.87
N HIS A 667 16.87 14.50 -27.02
CA HIS A 667 18.09 13.80 -27.39
C HIS A 667 17.88 12.30 -27.72
N ASP A 668 16.64 11.83 -27.81
CA ASP A 668 16.26 10.44 -28.09
C ASP A 668 17.05 9.43 -27.24
N MET A 669 17.11 9.65 -25.92
CA MET A 669 17.99 8.88 -25.05
C MET A 669 17.32 7.66 -24.42
N VAL A 670 16.03 7.70 -24.12
CA VAL A 670 15.25 6.56 -23.61
C VAL A 670 13.77 6.77 -23.92
N THR A 671 13.01 5.69 -24.14
CA THR A 671 11.56 5.78 -24.30
C THR A 671 10.90 6.06 -22.96
N ILE A 672 10.23 7.20 -22.85
CA ILE A 672 9.43 7.57 -21.67
C ILE A 672 7.94 7.38 -22.01
N PRO A 673 7.26 6.36 -21.47
CA PRO A 673 5.82 6.21 -21.62
C PRO A 673 5.08 7.46 -21.14
N GLN A 674 4.03 7.87 -21.84
CA GLN A 674 3.27 9.08 -21.50
C GLN A 674 2.81 9.09 -20.02
N VAL A 675 2.29 7.95 -19.56
CA VAL A 675 1.86 7.76 -18.17
C VAL A 675 3.03 7.93 -17.18
N ALA A 676 4.25 7.53 -17.52
CA ALA A 676 5.43 7.73 -16.65
C ALA A 676 5.89 9.20 -16.64
N ALA A 677 5.71 9.93 -17.76
CA ALA A 677 6.02 11.36 -17.81
C ALA A 677 5.03 12.20 -16.98
N GLU A 678 3.76 11.79 -16.92
CA GLU A 678 2.66 12.59 -16.37
C GLU A 678 2.25 12.21 -14.94
N CYS A 679 2.37 10.93 -14.55
CA CYS A 679 1.72 10.40 -13.34
C CYS A 679 2.67 10.15 -12.15
N TRP A 680 3.66 11.00 -11.93
CA TRP A 680 4.44 11.01 -10.68
C TRP A 680 3.77 11.91 -9.63
N LYS A 681 3.87 11.52 -8.35
CA LYS A 681 3.23 12.21 -7.21
C LYS A 681 4.26 13.00 -6.41
N THR A 682 3.81 14.03 -5.71
CA THR A 682 4.64 14.87 -4.83
C THR A 682 4.06 14.87 -3.42
N ASP A 683 4.87 14.48 -2.44
CA ASP A 683 4.55 14.56 -1.01
C ASP A 683 5.55 15.48 -0.30
N MET A 684 5.15 16.12 0.80
CA MET A 684 6.04 16.88 1.68
C MET A 684 6.48 16.01 2.86
N MET A 685 7.77 16.04 3.22
CA MET A 685 8.32 15.26 4.35
C MET A 685 8.03 15.93 5.70
N SER A 686 7.62 15.16 6.71
CA SER A 686 7.41 15.69 8.07
C SER A 686 8.72 16.12 8.73
N PRO A 687 8.70 17.06 9.70
CA PRO A 687 9.90 17.53 10.40
C PRO A 687 10.71 16.42 11.08
N GLU A 688 10.04 15.46 11.69
CA GLU A 688 10.67 14.31 12.34
C GLU A 688 11.42 13.46 11.31
N ARG A 689 10.80 13.21 10.16
CA ARG A 689 11.41 12.46 9.06
C ARG A 689 12.57 13.22 8.42
N GLN A 690 12.51 14.56 8.35
CA GLN A 690 13.61 15.38 7.84
C GLN A 690 14.88 15.28 8.69
N LYS A 691 14.76 15.00 10.00
CA LYS A 691 15.92 14.74 10.88
C LYS A 691 16.61 13.43 10.55
N GLU A 692 15.88 12.45 10.03
CA GLU A 692 16.42 11.15 9.62
C GLU A 692 16.87 11.15 8.15
N ASN A 693 16.13 11.84 7.28
CA ASN A 693 16.38 11.93 5.84
C ASN A 693 16.30 13.41 5.41
N PRO A 694 17.43 14.13 5.40
CA PRO A 694 17.43 15.57 5.19
C PRO A 694 17.20 16.00 3.73
N PHE A 695 17.20 15.04 2.80
CA PHE A 695 17.13 15.28 1.35
C PHE A 695 15.88 14.67 0.73
N PHE A 696 15.62 15.00 -0.54
CA PHE A 696 14.52 14.39 -1.28
C PHE A 696 14.68 12.87 -1.35
N LEU A 697 13.56 12.17 -1.29
CA LEU A 697 13.48 10.72 -1.50
C LEU A 697 12.53 10.42 -2.65
N GLY A 698 12.64 9.25 -3.28
CA GLY A 698 11.76 8.86 -4.38
C GLY A 698 11.13 7.48 -4.25
N GLY A 699 10.77 6.93 -5.42
CA GLY A 699 9.94 5.75 -5.59
C GLY A 699 8.85 5.97 -6.66
N GLU A 700 7.60 5.61 -6.35
CA GLU A 700 6.44 6.02 -7.18
C GLU A 700 6.12 7.52 -7.09
N ARG A 701 6.78 8.23 -6.17
CA ARG A 701 6.53 9.62 -5.79
C ARG A 701 7.84 10.28 -5.39
N ILE A 702 7.93 11.60 -5.54
CA ILE A 702 9.00 12.41 -4.95
C ILE A 702 8.53 12.95 -3.60
N ILE A 703 9.31 12.70 -2.56
CA ILE A 703 9.08 13.18 -1.19
C ILE A 703 10.03 14.34 -0.96
N VAL A 704 9.48 15.55 -0.93
CA VAL A 704 10.21 16.81 -0.84
C VAL A 704 10.56 17.10 0.62
N SER A 705 11.86 17.18 0.90
CA SER A 705 12.42 17.68 2.16
C SER A 705 12.57 19.20 2.07
N TYR A 706 11.74 19.94 2.80
CA TYR A 706 11.79 21.41 2.87
C TYR A 706 11.16 21.90 4.18
N PRO A 707 11.56 23.05 4.75
CA PRO A 707 11.06 23.51 6.04
C PRO A 707 9.53 23.58 6.16
N THR A 708 9.05 23.26 7.35
CA THR A 708 7.66 23.47 7.79
C THR A 708 7.59 24.52 8.90
N ASP A 709 6.38 24.94 9.28
CA ASP A 709 6.13 25.96 10.29
C ASP A 709 6.61 25.57 11.69
N THR A 710 6.55 24.28 12.05
CA THR A 710 6.91 23.76 13.38
C THR A 710 8.41 23.59 13.64
N MET A 711 9.26 23.74 12.62
CA MET A 711 10.72 23.62 12.74
C MET A 711 11.37 24.85 13.40
N SER A 712 12.51 24.65 14.06
CA SER A 712 13.30 25.74 14.64
C SER A 712 13.88 26.67 13.54
N HIS A 713 14.30 27.88 13.90
CA HIS A 713 14.86 28.81 12.91
C HIS A 713 16.13 28.25 12.24
N GLU A 714 17.01 27.63 13.02
CA GLU A 714 18.23 27.00 12.53
C GLU A 714 17.92 25.82 11.62
N ASP A 715 17.02 24.92 12.04
CA ASP A 715 16.59 23.76 11.22
C ASP A 715 15.97 24.21 9.89
N LYS A 716 15.22 25.33 9.90
CA LYS A 716 14.62 25.90 8.69
C LYS A 716 15.70 26.34 7.70
N LEU A 717 16.70 27.09 8.15
CA LEU A 717 17.80 27.55 7.31
C LEU A 717 18.62 26.37 6.77
N MET A 718 18.91 25.37 7.61
CA MET A 718 19.64 24.17 7.21
C MET A 718 18.89 23.36 6.15
N SER A 719 17.58 23.14 6.34
CA SER A 719 16.75 22.40 5.38
C SER A 719 16.67 23.09 4.02
N MET A 720 16.56 24.43 3.99
CA MET A 720 16.61 25.18 2.73
C MET A 720 17.97 25.07 2.04
N ARG A 721 19.07 25.25 2.80
CA ARG A 721 20.43 25.17 2.26
C ARG A 721 20.80 23.78 1.73
N GLY A 722 20.33 22.73 2.38
CA GLY A 722 20.52 21.34 1.94
C GLY A 722 19.70 20.95 0.70
N ASN A 723 18.69 21.75 0.33
CA ASN A 723 17.80 21.51 -0.80
C ASN A 723 17.72 22.74 -1.72
N SER A 724 18.86 23.40 -1.97
CA SER A 724 18.97 24.52 -2.92
C SER A 724 18.65 24.08 -4.36
N ARG A 725 18.49 25.03 -5.30
CA ARG A 725 18.17 24.68 -6.70
C ARG A 725 19.24 23.76 -7.34
N PRO A 726 20.54 24.08 -7.29
CA PRO A 726 21.57 23.22 -7.87
C PRO A 726 21.63 21.82 -7.24
N PHE A 727 21.38 21.70 -5.93
CA PHE A 727 21.33 20.39 -5.26
C PHE A 727 20.06 19.62 -5.66
N SER A 728 18.92 20.29 -5.69
CA SER A 728 17.63 19.68 -6.04
C SER A 728 17.62 19.19 -7.48
N ARG A 729 18.34 19.85 -8.40
CA ARG A 729 18.38 19.49 -9.83
C ARG A 729 18.77 18.04 -10.06
N SER A 730 19.87 17.59 -9.48
CA SER A 730 20.34 16.21 -9.59
C SER A 730 19.38 15.23 -8.94
N THR A 731 18.92 15.56 -7.73
CA THR A 731 18.03 14.67 -6.98
C THR A 731 16.67 14.50 -7.65
N VAL A 732 16.15 15.53 -8.33
CA VAL A 732 14.84 15.45 -8.99
C VAL A 732 14.84 14.44 -10.13
N PHE A 733 15.81 14.48 -11.06
CA PHE A 733 15.83 13.51 -12.16
C PHE A 733 16.30 12.12 -11.70
N HIS A 734 17.09 12.05 -10.63
CA HIS A 734 17.46 10.81 -9.96
C HIS A 734 16.22 10.10 -9.41
N GLU A 735 15.34 10.81 -8.71
CA GLU A 735 14.15 10.23 -8.10
C GLU A 735 12.97 10.07 -9.07
N LEU A 736 12.90 10.90 -10.11
CA LEU A 736 11.83 10.89 -11.10
C LEU A 736 12.27 10.25 -12.42
N VAL A 737 12.24 11.02 -13.50
CA VAL A 737 12.54 10.58 -14.86
C VAL A 737 13.81 11.29 -15.30
N PRO A 738 14.81 10.56 -15.82
CA PRO A 738 14.80 9.14 -16.22
C PRO A 738 15.21 8.12 -15.13
N GLY A 739 15.39 8.55 -13.87
CA GLY A 739 15.79 7.69 -12.75
C GLY A 739 14.70 6.77 -12.20
N HIS A 740 14.49 6.80 -10.87
CA HIS A 740 13.70 5.83 -10.12
C HIS A 740 12.24 5.71 -10.60
N HIS A 741 11.54 6.82 -10.83
CA HIS A 741 10.13 6.76 -11.26
C HIS A 741 9.97 6.00 -12.58
N LEU A 742 10.83 6.26 -13.57
CA LEU A 742 10.82 5.52 -14.83
C LEU A 742 11.18 4.06 -14.60
N GLN A 743 12.20 3.78 -13.81
CA GLN A 743 12.65 2.43 -13.50
C GLN A 743 11.53 1.59 -12.84
N TYR A 744 10.90 2.08 -11.77
CA TYR A 744 9.77 1.42 -11.12
C TYR A 744 8.57 1.25 -12.06
N HIS A 745 8.30 2.23 -12.93
CA HIS A 745 7.24 2.12 -13.92
C HIS A 745 7.47 0.93 -14.86
N MET A 746 8.73 0.71 -15.27
CA MET A 746 9.12 -0.35 -16.20
C MET A 746 9.18 -1.73 -15.52
N ILE A 747 9.75 -1.84 -14.32
CA ILE A 747 9.84 -3.10 -13.55
C ILE A 747 8.46 -3.74 -13.34
N LYS A 748 7.42 -2.93 -13.09
CA LYS A 748 6.05 -3.43 -12.92
C LYS A 748 5.42 -4.01 -14.19
N ARG A 749 5.99 -3.72 -15.36
CA ARG A 749 5.42 -4.04 -16.68
C ARG A 749 6.23 -5.09 -17.43
N TYR A 750 7.53 -5.18 -17.14
CA TYR A 750 8.44 -6.07 -17.85
C TYR A 750 9.20 -6.93 -16.85
N ARG A 751 9.07 -8.26 -17.01
CA ARG A 751 9.74 -9.28 -16.19
C ARG A 751 9.63 -9.02 -14.68
N SER A 752 8.43 -8.63 -14.23
CA SER A 752 8.16 -8.25 -12.84
C SER A 752 8.50 -9.33 -11.80
N TYR A 753 8.56 -10.61 -12.21
CA TYR A 753 9.01 -11.71 -11.35
C TYR A 753 10.47 -11.59 -10.91
N ARG A 754 11.31 -10.85 -11.64
CA ARG A 754 12.69 -10.55 -11.25
C ARG A 754 12.81 -9.55 -10.11
N SER A 755 11.71 -8.91 -9.68
CA SER A 755 11.73 -8.05 -8.49
C SER A 755 12.12 -8.79 -7.20
N LEU A 756 12.04 -10.13 -7.22
CA LEU A 756 12.59 -10.98 -6.16
C LEU A 756 14.11 -10.82 -5.97
N PHE A 757 14.83 -10.44 -7.04
CA PHE A 757 16.28 -10.34 -7.11
C PHE A 757 16.76 -8.88 -7.04
N SER A 758 15.95 -7.99 -6.45
CA SER A 758 16.29 -6.58 -6.30
C SER A 758 17.66 -6.38 -5.67
N THR A 759 18.42 -5.43 -6.20
CA THR A 759 19.77 -5.10 -5.77
C THR A 759 20.00 -3.59 -5.85
N PRO A 760 20.69 -2.99 -4.86
CA PRO A 760 21.02 -1.56 -4.89
C PRO A 760 21.90 -1.20 -6.10
N PHE A 761 22.70 -2.13 -6.61
CA PHE A 761 23.53 -1.91 -7.81
C PHE A 761 22.67 -1.67 -9.06
N TRP A 762 21.49 -2.29 -9.15
CA TRP A 762 20.54 -2.04 -10.24
C TRP A 762 19.71 -0.78 -9.97
N MET A 763 19.09 -0.70 -8.78
CA MET A 763 18.15 0.37 -8.46
C MET A 763 18.85 1.71 -8.33
N GLU A 764 19.76 1.83 -7.36
CA GLU A 764 20.47 3.08 -7.10
C GLU A 764 21.52 3.37 -8.19
N GLY A 765 22.12 2.31 -8.73
CA GLY A 765 23.05 2.43 -9.85
C GLY A 765 22.41 2.99 -11.13
N TRP A 766 21.16 2.63 -11.45
CA TRP A 766 20.46 3.20 -12.61
C TRP A 766 20.19 4.69 -12.45
N ALA A 767 19.65 5.10 -11.30
CA ALA A 767 19.34 6.50 -11.05
C ALA A 767 20.62 7.35 -11.04
N PHE A 768 21.70 6.85 -10.41
CA PHE A 768 22.98 7.54 -10.37
C PHE A 768 23.73 7.53 -11.71
N TYR A 769 23.55 6.49 -12.53
CA TYR A 769 24.08 6.43 -13.90
C TYR A 769 23.63 7.61 -14.77
N TRP A 770 22.38 8.05 -14.62
CA TRP A 770 21.89 9.22 -15.33
C TRP A 770 22.60 10.52 -14.90
N GLU A 771 23.04 10.64 -13.65
CA GLU A 771 23.87 11.78 -13.22
C GLU A 771 25.20 11.82 -14.00
N LEU A 772 25.84 10.67 -14.22
CA LEU A 772 27.07 10.56 -15.00
C LEU A 772 26.85 10.92 -16.48
N ILE A 773 25.80 10.37 -17.09
CA ILE A 773 25.52 10.57 -18.51
C ILE A 773 25.07 12.00 -18.82
N LEU A 774 24.25 12.59 -17.95
CA LEU A 774 23.82 13.98 -18.11
C LEU A 774 24.98 14.94 -17.89
N TRP A 775 25.91 14.64 -16.97
CA TRP A 775 27.16 15.39 -16.83
C TRP A 775 27.97 15.40 -18.13
N ASP A 776 28.25 14.22 -18.69
CA ASP A 776 29.06 14.07 -19.92
C ASP A 776 28.46 14.81 -21.13
N ARG A 777 27.14 15.00 -21.14
CA ARG A 777 26.42 15.71 -22.20
C ARG A 777 26.18 17.19 -21.91
N GLY A 778 26.81 17.73 -20.88
CA GLY A 778 26.74 19.15 -20.54
C GLY A 778 25.35 19.60 -20.07
N PHE A 779 24.58 18.70 -19.44
CA PHE A 779 23.27 19.04 -18.88
C PHE A 779 23.38 20.14 -17.81
N ALA A 780 24.44 20.15 -17.00
CA ALA A 780 24.78 21.30 -16.16
C ALA A 780 25.55 22.35 -16.97
N SER A 781 24.87 23.45 -17.29
CA SER A 781 25.41 24.52 -18.12
C SER A 781 26.10 25.63 -17.32
N THR A 782 25.66 25.87 -16.08
CA THR A 782 26.26 26.88 -15.20
C THR A 782 27.25 26.26 -14.20
N PRO A 783 28.24 27.02 -13.72
CA PRO A 783 29.15 26.54 -12.69
C PRO A 783 28.44 26.11 -11.39
N GLU A 784 27.36 26.80 -10.99
CA GLU A 784 26.57 26.45 -9.81
C GLU A 784 25.89 25.07 -9.96
N ASP A 785 25.26 24.82 -11.12
CA ASP A 785 24.65 23.52 -11.41
C ASP A 785 25.71 22.41 -11.46
N LYS A 786 26.92 22.70 -11.98
CA LYS A 786 28.04 21.76 -11.97
C LYS A 786 28.48 21.41 -10.54
N ILE A 787 28.65 22.42 -9.67
CA ILE A 787 28.98 22.19 -8.25
C ILE A 787 27.88 21.39 -7.56
N GLY A 788 26.60 21.63 -7.89
CA GLY A 788 25.48 20.85 -7.35
C GLY A 788 25.52 19.36 -7.74
N MET A 789 25.82 19.03 -9.01
CA MET A 789 26.02 17.65 -9.45
C MET A 789 27.26 17.01 -8.79
N LEU A 790 28.37 17.75 -8.71
CA LEU A 790 29.62 17.25 -8.12
C LEU A 790 29.53 17.03 -6.61
N PHE A 791 28.80 17.88 -5.88
CA PHE A 791 28.50 17.67 -4.46
C PHE A 791 27.89 16.28 -4.23
N TRP A 792 26.89 15.95 -5.06
CA TRP A 792 26.23 14.67 -4.98
C TRP A 792 27.12 13.50 -5.37
N ARG A 793 27.96 13.64 -6.41
CA ARG A 793 28.92 12.60 -6.78
C ARG A 793 29.99 12.38 -5.70
N MET A 794 30.58 13.45 -5.16
CA MET A 794 31.50 13.42 -4.02
C MET A 794 30.88 12.74 -2.80
N HIS A 795 29.61 13.03 -2.52
CA HIS A 795 28.86 12.35 -1.46
C HIS A 795 28.77 10.83 -1.67
N ARG A 796 28.49 10.35 -2.90
CA ARG A 796 28.45 8.89 -3.17
C ARG A 796 29.84 8.26 -3.09
N CYS A 797 30.91 8.95 -3.50
CA CYS A 797 32.28 8.48 -3.26
C CYS A 797 32.57 8.34 -1.77
N ALA A 798 32.25 9.38 -0.99
CA ALA A 798 32.46 9.38 0.45
C ALA A 798 31.68 8.25 1.14
N ARG A 799 30.45 7.96 0.70
CA ARG A 799 29.62 6.84 1.19
C ARG A 799 30.29 5.49 1.05
N ILE A 800 30.97 5.21 -0.06
CA ILE A 800 31.75 3.98 -0.21
C ILE A 800 32.88 3.94 0.83
N ILE A 801 33.66 5.02 0.90
CA ILE A 801 34.89 5.08 1.70
C ILE A 801 34.56 4.93 3.19
N PHE A 802 33.72 5.80 3.76
CA PHE A 802 33.47 5.74 5.20
C PHE A 802 32.70 4.46 5.59
N ASN A 803 31.80 3.97 4.73
CA ASN A 803 31.02 2.77 5.05
C ASN A 803 31.89 1.52 5.05
N LEU A 804 32.70 1.30 4.02
CA LEU A 804 33.60 0.15 3.97
C LEU A 804 34.66 0.24 5.07
N LYS A 805 35.30 1.40 5.28
CA LYS A 805 36.28 1.58 6.37
C LYS A 805 35.66 1.32 7.74
N PHE A 806 34.42 1.76 7.98
CA PHE A 806 33.72 1.40 9.22
C PHE A 806 33.52 -0.11 9.36
N HIS A 807 33.02 -0.80 8.31
CA HIS A 807 32.74 -2.23 8.39
C HIS A 807 34.02 -3.11 8.38
N LEU A 808 35.15 -2.57 7.94
CA LEU A 808 36.48 -3.16 8.09
C LEU A 808 37.13 -2.86 9.45
N GLY A 809 36.57 -1.93 10.24
CA GLY A 809 37.07 -1.55 11.55
C GLY A 809 38.17 -0.47 11.53
N GLU A 810 38.32 0.23 10.42
CA GLU A 810 39.33 1.28 10.20
C GLU A 810 38.85 2.68 10.59
N MET A 811 37.54 2.91 10.69
CA MET A 811 36.95 4.18 11.11
C MET A 811 35.85 3.98 12.16
N THR A 812 35.81 4.88 13.13
CA THR A 812 34.71 5.01 14.10
C THR A 812 33.54 5.81 13.52
N PRO A 813 32.33 5.70 14.10
CA PRO A 813 31.21 6.52 13.65
C PRO A 813 31.46 8.03 13.70
N GLN A 814 32.16 8.53 14.72
CA GLN A 814 32.48 9.96 14.81
C GLN A 814 33.44 10.37 13.70
N GLU A 815 34.46 9.57 13.41
CA GLU A 815 35.39 9.84 12.31
C GLU A 815 34.66 9.85 10.95
N CYS A 816 33.63 9.02 10.78
CA CYS A 816 32.78 9.04 9.58
C CYS A 816 32.00 10.35 9.44
N VAL A 817 31.47 10.89 10.56
CA VAL A 817 30.78 12.19 10.58
C VAL A 817 31.74 13.32 10.21
N GLU A 818 32.91 13.38 10.86
CA GLU A 818 33.92 14.39 10.55
C GLU A 818 34.41 14.28 9.11
N TYR A 819 34.54 13.05 8.59
CA TYR A 819 34.92 12.82 7.20
C TYR A 819 33.89 13.41 6.22
N LEU A 820 32.59 13.18 6.44
CA LEU A 820 31.54 13.75 5.59
C LEU A 820 31.49 15.28 5.64
N VAL A 821 31.68 15.87 6.83
CA VAL A 821 31.74 17.33 6.98
C VAL A 821 32.97 17.89 6.25
N ALA A 822 34.15 17.30 6.46
CA ALA A 822 35.41 17.83 5.95
C ALA A 822 35.60 17.64 4.45
N LYS A 823 35.21 16.47 3.91
CA LYS A 823 35.38 16.10 2.50
C LYS A 823 34.22 16.55 1.64
N VAL A 824 32.97 16.32 2.04
CA VAL A 824 31.81 16.64 1.19
C VAL A 824 31.28 18.05 1.44
N GLY A 825 31.47 18.59 2.64
CA GLY A 825 30.90 19.87 3.04
C GLY A 825 29.45 19.76 3.53
N HIS A 826 29.05 18.61 4.07
CA HIS A 826 27.74 18.46 4.72
C HIS A 826 27.63 19.31 5.99
N GLU A 827 26.41 19.77 6.29
CA GLU A 827 26.10 20.29 7.62
C GLU A 827 26.24 19.16 8.66
N ARG A 828 26.75 19.45 9.87
CA ARG A 828 27.08 18.39 10.85
C ARG A 828 25.89 17.48 11.19
N ALA A 829 24.70 18.05 11.45
CA ALA A 829 23.51 17.27 11.75
C ALA A 829 23.09 16.35 10.58
N THR A 830 23.33 16.78 9.34
CA THR A 830 23.07 15.97 8.13
C THR A 830 24.05 14.81 8.02
N ALA A 831 25.34 15.06 8.31
CA ALA A 831 26.35 14.00 8.35
C ALA A 831 26.06 12.96 9.45
N GLU A 832 25.62 13.39 10.64
CA GLU A 832 25.21 12.50 11.72
C GLU A 832 24.02 11.60 11.32
N GLY A 833 23.01 12.18 10.65
CA GLY A 833 21.88 11.44 10.11
C GLY A 833 22.29 10.38 9.09
N GLU A 834 23.19 10.72 8.15
CA GLU A 834 23.69 9.80 7.13
C GLU A 834 24.50 8.64 7.71
N VAL A 835 25.39 8.92 8.66
CA VAL A 835 26.21 7.91 9.33
C VAL A 835 25.33 6.96 10.13
N ARG A 836 24.34 7.50 10.86
CA ARG A 836 23.35 6.71 11.59
C ARG A 836 22.56 5.80 10.66
N ARG A 837 22.10 6.32 9.52
CA ARG A 837 21.38 5.53 8.50
C ARG A 837 22.24 4.42 7.93
N SER A 838 23.51 4.70 7.70
CA SER A 838 24.47 3.76 7.12
C SER A 838 24.81 2.60 8.08
N PHE A 839 24.76 2.83 9.40
CA PHE A 839 25.18 1.85 10.41
C PHE A 839 24.03 1.20 11.19
N GLY A 840 22.78 1.62 10.95
CA GLY A 840 21.59 1.13 11.66
C GLY A 840 21.21 -0.34 11.44
N GLY A 841 22.00 -1.11 10.68
CA GLY A 841 21.87 -2.56 10.51
C GLY A 841 20.70 -3.04 9.63
N ASN A 842 19.91 -2.12 9.07
CA ASN A 842 18.74 -2.43 8.23
C ASN A 842 19.09 -2.79 6.78
N TYR A 843 20.33 -2.53 6.34
CA TYR A 843 20.79 -2.77 4.97
C TYR A 843 22.18 -3.41 4.98
N SER A 844 22.52 -4.15 3.90
CA SER A 844 23.87 -4.69 3.70
C SER A 844 24.90 -3.55 3.68
N PRO A 845 26.14 -3.77 4.16
CA PRO A 845 27.26 -2.85 3.95
C PRO A 845 27.38 -2.37 2.50
N LEU A 846 27.09 -3.22 1.51
CA LEU A 846 27.19 -2.85 0.10
C LEU A 846 26.07 -1.94 -0.40
N TYR A 847 25.01 -1.69 0.37
CA TYR A 847 23.92 -0.82 -0.06
C TYR A 847 24.43 0.58 -0.42
N GLN A 848 25.31 1.12 0.43
CA GLN A 848 25.93 2.43 0.23
C GLN A 848 26.80 2.46 -1.03
N ALA A 849 27.48 1.36 -1.32
CA ALA A 849 28.35 1.22 -2.48
C ALA A 849 27.58 0.99 -3.79
N GLY A 850 26.39 0.39 -3.73
CA GLY A 850 25.56 0.07 -4.89
C GLY A 850 25.21 1.28 -5.77
N TYR A 851 25.10 2.48 -5.21
CA TYR A 851 24.84 3.73 -5.95
C TYR A 851 25.91 3.98 -7.02
N MET A 852 27.14 4.25 -6.59
CA MET A 852 28.23 4.60 -7.51
C MET A 852 28.72 3.38 -8.28
N LEU A 853 28.91 2.23 -7.62
CA LEU A 853 29.44 1.04 -8.29
C LEU A 853 28.47 0.52 -9.35
N GLY A 854 27.17 0.50 -9.05
CA GLY A 854 26.15 0.14 -10.03
C GLY A 854 26.12 1.10 -11.23
N ALA A 855 26.26 2.40 -10.97
CA ALA A 855 26.34 3.38 -12.06
C ALA A 855 27.59 3.20 -12.93
N LEU A 856 28.75 2.95 -12.32
CA LEU A 856 29.99 2.66 -13.04
C LEU A 856 29.87 1.38 -13.88
N GLN A 857 29.17 0.35 -13.39
CA GLN A 857 28.84 -0.83 -14.18
C GLN A 857 27.97 -0.48 -15.39
N PHE A 858 26.85 0.24 -15.22
CA PHE A 858 26.03 0.68 -16.36
C PHE A 858 26.81 1.56 -17.34
N TYR A 859 27.68 2.43 -16.83
CA TYR A 859 28.53 3.32 -17.60
C TYR A 859 29.58 2.57 -18.43
N ALA A 860 30.28 1.62 -17.83
CA ALA A 860 31.20 0.72 -18.54
C ALA A 860 30.46 -0.13 -19.59
N LEU A 861 29.28 -0.65 -19.25
CA LEU A 861 28.45 -1.42 -20.17
C LEU A 861 27.96 -0.58 -21.36
N ARG A 862 27.60 0.69 -21.12
CA ARG A 862 27.26 1.65 -22.18
C ARG A 862 28.46 1.88 -23.10
N LYS A 863 29.67 2.07 -22.56
CA LYS A 863 30.90 2.20 -23.37
C LYS A 863 31.15 0.97 -24.24
N GLU A 864 30.99 -0.23 -23.67
CA GLU A 864 31.19 -1.49 -24.40
C GLU A 864 30.20 -1.72 -25.54
N ILE A 865 28.99 -1.17 -25.47
CA ILE A 865 27.90 -1.48 -26.42
C ILE A 865 27.56 -0.28 -27.30
N VAL A 866 27.31 0.88 -26.70
CA VAL A 866 26.86 2.09 -27.42
C VAL A 866 28.04 2.78 -28.08
N ASP A 867 29.11 3.07 -27.33
CA ASP A 867 30.27 3.80 -27.87
C ASP A 867 31.06 2.93 -28.86
N ALA A 868 31.00 1.61 -28.73
CA ALA A 868 31.52 0.65 -29.71
C ALA A 868 30.64 0.50 -30.98
N GLY A 869 29.49 1.19 -31.06
CA GLY A 869 28.60 1.17 -32.23
C GLY A 869 27.67 -0.04 -32.35
N GLY A 870 27.55 -0.86 -31.30
CA GLY A 870 26.68 -2.05 -31.29
C GLY A 870 25.18 -1.72 -31.15
N MET A 871 24.83 -0.61 -30.50
CA MET A 871 23.44 -0.22 -30.27
C MET A 871 23.29 1.31 -30.15
N THR A 872 22.13 1.86 -30.52
CA THR A 872 21.81 3.27 -30.24
C THR A 872 21.56 3.49 -28.74
N GLU A 873 21.78 4.72 -28.27
CA GLU A 873 21.56 5.12 -26.87
C GLU A 873 20.17 4.72 -26.36
N LYS A 874 19.11 5.08 -27.11
CA LYS A 874 17.72 4.71 -26.78
C LYS A 874 17.50 3.23 -26.66
N ARG A 875 17.96 2.47 -27.65
CA ARG A 875 17.71 1.03 -27.69
C ARG A 875 18.45 0.33 -26.55
N PHE A 876 19.62 0.84 -26.14
CA PHE A 876 20.37 0.34 -24.99
C PHE A 876 19.58 0.55 -23.69
N HIS A 877 19.14 1.77 -23.40
CA HIS A 877 18.35 2.06 -22.21
C HIS A 877 17.00 1.34 -22.18
N ASP A 878 16.29 1.31 -23.31
CA ASP A 878 15.01 0.59 -23.45
C ASP A 878 15.17 -0.90 -23.23
N ARG A 879 16.30 -1.48 -23.67
CA ARG A 879 16.59 -2.90 -23.45
C ARG A 879 16.79 -3.16 -21.97
N ILE A 880 17.66 -2.40 -21.30
CA ILE A 880 17.92 -2.53 -19.85
C ILE A 880 16.62 -2.46 -19.04
N LEU A 881 15.80 -1.43 -19.27
CA LEU A 881 14.55 -1.22 -18.53
C LEU A 881 13.52 -2.36 -18.71
N LYS A 882 13.62 -3.14 -19.80
CA LYS A 882 12.74 -4.28 -20.06
C LYS A 882 13.27 -5.59 -19.47
N GLU A 883 14.54 -5.65 -19.08
CA GLU A 883 15.16 -6.87 -18.56
C GLU A 883 14.81 -7.16 -17.09
N GLY A 884 14.32 -6.19 -16.33
CA GLY A 884 14.02 -6.37 -14.91
C GLY A 884 15.28 -6.55 -14.06
N GLU A 885 15.10 -6.55 -12.75
CA GLU A 885 16.21 -6.42 -11.79
C GLU A 885 17.15 -7.64 -11.78
N MET A 886 18.45 -7.39 -11.85
CA MET A 886 19.51 -8.41 -11.71
C MET A 886 20.88 -7.77 -11.44
N PRO A 887 21.89 -8.52 -10.98
CA PRO A 887 23.28 -8.09 -10.99
C PRO A 887 23.75 -7.71 -12.40
N ILE A 888 24.46 -6.57 -12.53
CA ILE A 888 24.78 -5.99 -13.84
C ILE A 888 25.74 -6.87 -14.66
N GLU A 889 26.56 -7.73 -14.04
CA GLU A 889 27.38 -8.71 -14.77
C GLU A 889 26.51 -9.73 -15.55
N LEU A 890 25.35 -10.13 -15.00
CA LEU A 890 24.43 -11.02 -15.69
C LEU A 890 23.71 -10.28 -16.82
N LEU A 891 23.31 -9.02 -16.60
CA LEU A 891 22.78 -8.15 -17.66
C LEU A 891 23.80 -7.99 -18.80
N ARG A 892 25.06 -7.73 -18.48
CA ARG A 892 26.15 -7.63 -19.46
C ARG A 892 26.27 -8.91 -20.29
N SER A 893 26.21 -10.07 -19.64
CA SER A 893 26.24 -11.36 -20.34
C SER A 893 25.04 -11.52 -21.27
N LEU A 894 23.87 -11.10 -20.83
CA LEU A 894 22.63 -11.12 -21.60
C LEU A 894 22.70 -10.20 -22.85
N LEU A 895 23.18 -8.97 -22.69
CA LEU A 895 23.28 -8.01 -23.79
C LEU A 895 24.34 -8.38 -24.83
N HIS A 896 25.44 -9.02 -24.41
CA HIS A 896 26.50 -9.51 -25.30
C HIS A 896 26.27 -10.94 -25.82
N GLU A 897 25.16 -11.59 -25.44
CA GLU A 897 24.88 -13.00 -25.78
C GLU A 897 26.01 -13.97 -25.37
N ARG A 898 26.68 -13.68 -24.24
CA ARG A 898 27.80 -14.51 -23.74
C ARG A 898 27.29 -15.79 -23.06
N PRO A 899 27.97 -16.93 -23.25
CA PRO A 899 27.57 -18.19 -22.63
C PRO A 899 27.71 -18.12 -21.11
N LEU A 900 26.66 -18.52 -20.40
CA LEU A 900 26.65 -18.61 -18.94
C LEU A 900 26.89 -20.06 -18.49
N LYS A 901 27.75 -20.22 -17.48
CA LYS A 901 27.95 -21.51 -16.82
C LYS A 901 26.94 -21.65 -15.68
N ARG A 902 26.53 -22.89 -15.38
CA ARG A 902 25.61 -23.19 -14.26
C ARG A 902 26.11 -22.63 -12.92
N GLU A 903 27.42 -22.66 -12.70
CA GLU A 903 28.09 -22.12 -11.51
C GLU A 903 28.85 -20.82 -11.85
N HIS A 904 28.19 -19.89 -12.55
CA HIS A 904 28.77 -18.60 -12.90
C HIS A 904 29.23 -17.84 -11.65
N ARG A 905 30.42 -17.23 -11.71
CA ARG A 905 31.03 -16.45 -10.64
C ARG A 905 31.39 -15.05 -11.13
N ALA A 906 31.53 -14.12 -10.20
CA ALA A 906 31.99 -12.77 -10.50
C ALA A 906 33.31 -12.82 -11.28
N SER A 907 33.37 -12.12 -12.40
CA SER A 907 34.55 -12.12 -13.27
C SER A 907 34.80 -10.76 -13.92
N TRP A 908 33.80 -9.88 -13.90
CA TRP A 908 33.88 -8.62 -14.62
C TRP A 908 34.48 -7.52 -13.76
N ARG A 909 35.60 -6.98 -14.23
CA ARG A 909 36.19 -5.75 -13.73
C ARG A 909 35.78 -4.62 -14.68
N PHE A 910 34.93 -3.71 -14.20
CA PHE A 910 34.33 -2.59 -14.95
C PHE A 910 35.05 -1.24 -14.77
N TYR A 911 36.06 -1.21 -13.89
CA TYR A 911 36.84 -0.05 -13.52
C TYR A 911 38.30 -0.48 -13.28
N ASP A 912 39.24 0.32 -13.76
CA ASP A 912 40.68 0.07 -13.63
C ASP A 912 41.15 0.57 -12.26
N VAL A 913 41.73 -0.33 -11.46
CA VAL A 913 42.14 -0.05 -10.07
C VAL A 913 43.65 0.11 -9.99
#